data_AF-A0A315DLK8-F1
#
_entry.id   AF-A0A315DLK8-F1
#
_cell.length_a   1.000
_cell.length_b   1.000
_cell.length_c   1.000
_cell.angle_alpha   90.00
_cell.angle_beta   90.00
_cell.angle_gamma   90.00
#
_symmetry.space_group_name_H-M   'P 1'
#
loop_
_entity.id
_entity.type
_entity.pdbx_description
1 polymer ?
#
loop_
_entity_poly.entity_id
_entity_poly.type
_entity_poly.pdbx_seq_one_letter_code
_entity_poly.pdbx_strand_id
1 'polypeptide(L)'
;MNKEYFLSGVTHHRFAKHFLAASVITLVAACGGGSSDTSSSPPSVLPTGSIKQIFDATVDMAGSQPAAMQGMSVGLQTDDGQTWLRGVGFKDNAKKIPTDPQSQYRIGSLTKSFTSTAILQLVDQGFITLDKTVSEILPDMAKVVPNASAITLRNLLEMRSGLTDYLCQESLNYPGLGASVFDEWFESISYGEDASYTPAKLVQASVQQKYMCGLQTPQPPRGDFDYANVNYVLAAMMAEKASCSSSKGCQKIESLINDGIIKKLGMTRTTFVTDSKFSTSNFAQASASGVDVTFIGPKVPWAAGAIISVPEEELLWGRELALNSSKLLSDSSHQLRKTVKPGGLMGNIPTSYGMGTYNLVSSGTGTTDLFGHSGSIATWTTSVFYSPSLKMGFSINMTNSGSTASWFPTYGAGSAYNGVLKSKFNPQTMLWSLERNIRLAVENSGNCSTLGPTVGNGAGGNCSGDSVRTSALNVAGSALVINPSGKTFTQANIVTATNANSWTGFDAAIQNSPVDRPSLSFFGNSLTGVTIGDSGKVTLSNPSVVESTGVGSAGFTLTGNGSELTLGGKVLSMGANTVAVQVMNSAVSSKVNVSNTANIQGDIVLSGDVTVQIDGQVDGKVVINGTKVKLLGSGKITGCIQYATGATLAAGSMTTALTCPDVQVKANAVKPSRKTSPQLWFY
;
A
#
# COMPACT_ATOMS: atom_id res chain seq x y z
N MET A 1 -26.35 52.00 25.05
CA MET A 1 -27.44 52.13 26.03
C MET A 1 -28.70 51.53 25.44
N ASN A 2 -29.23 50.46 26.06
CA ASN A 2 -30.65 50.10 26.27
C ASN A 2 -31.69 50.53 25.20
N LYS A 3 -32.59 49.69 24.69
CA LYS A 3 -33.47 48.73 25.41
C LYS A 3 -34.32 47.91 24.41
N GLU A 4 -34.72 46.72 24.85
CA GLU A 4 -35.68 45.77 24.26
C GLU A 4 -37.17 46.15 24.47
N TYR A 5 -38.06 45.26 23.93
CA TYR A 5 -39.48 44.94 24.24
C TYR A 5 -40.55 45.59 23.32
N PHE A 6 -41.68 44.99 22.88
CA PHE A 6 -42.64 43.91 23.27
C PHE A 6 -43.28 43.34 21.96
N LEU A 7 -43.56 42.04 21.70
CA LEU A 7 -44.52 41.03 22.22
C LEU A 7 -46.01 41.09 21.76
N SER A 8 -46.59 39.87 21.59
CA SER A 8 -47.97 39.42 21.27
C SER A 8 -48.26 39.10 19.78
N GLY A 9 -48.70 37.91 19.34
CA GLY A 9 -49.51 36.83 19.93
C GLY A 9 -50.97 37.03 19.49
N VAL A 10 -51.63 36.20 18.66
CA VAL A 10 -52.31 34.94 19.05
C VAL A 10 -53.15 34.42 17.83
N THR A 11 -52.89 33.17 17.38
CA THR A 11 -53.78 32.05 16.92
C THR A 11 -55.09 32.29 16.10
N HIS A 12 -55.62 31.44 15.18
CA HIS A 12 -55.67 29.96 15.06
C HIS A 12 -56.47 29.48 13.79
N HIS A 13 -56.43 28.16 13.50
CA HIS A 13 -57.25 27.30 12.58
C HIS A 13 -56.84 27.20 11.09
N ARG A 14 -56.13 26.14 10.64
CA ARG A 14 -56.53 24.74 10.31
C ARG A 14 -57.53 24.60 9.15
N PHE A 15 -57.09 24.03 8.01
CA PHE A 15 -57.50 22.69 7.52
C PHE A 15 -56.70 22.27 6.28
N ALA A 16 -56.23 21.02 6.29
CA ALA A 16 -55.54 20.33 5.20
C ALA A 16 -56.53 19.64 4.25
N LYS A 17 -56.11 19.37 3.00
CA LYS A 17 -56.36 18.09 2.30
C LYS A 17 -55.57 17.97 0.97
N HIS A 18 -55.01 16.78 0.77
CA HIS A 18 -54.29 16.25 -0.40
C HIS A 18 -55.25 15.74 -1.50
N PHE A 19 -54.66 15.41 -2.67
CA PHE A 19 -55.00 14.44 -3.75
C PHE A 19 -55.10 15.10 -5.15
N LEU A 20 -54.80 14.49 -6.30
CA LEU A 20 -53.84 13.48 -6.81
C LEU A 20 -54.10 13.41 -8.35
N ALA A 21 -53.07 13.06 -9.13
CA ALA A 21 -53.09 12.48 -10.51
C ALA A 21 -53.70 13.24 -11.71
N ALA A 22 -52.96 13.29 -12.83
CA ALA A 22 -53.26 12.49 -14.02
C ALA A 22 -52.18 12.64 -15.12
N SER A 23 -51.78 11.51 -15.68
CA SER A 23 -50.84 11.32 -16.78
C SER A 23 -51.50 11.58 -18.15
N VAL A 24 -50.73 12.10 -19.13
CA VAL A 24 -51.08 12.01 -20.56
C VAL A 24 -49.93 11.34 -21.32
N ILE A 25 -50.27 10.22 -21.95
CA ILE A 25 -49.46 9.45 -22.90
C ILE A 25 -49.72 10.03 -24.29
N THR A 26 -48.68 10.27 -25.07
CA THR A 26 -48.81 10.47 -26.53
C THR A 26 -47.78 9.60 -27.24
N LEU A 27 -48.27 8.58 -27.95
CA LEU A 27 -47.51 7.81 -28.93
C LEU A 27 -47.38 8.64 -30.21
N VAL A 28 -46.14 8.82 -30.69
CA VAL A 28 -45.87 9.08 -32.12
C VAL A 28 -44.81 8.09 -32.57
N ALA A 29 -45.21 7.21 -33.48
CA ALA A 29 -44.30 6.36 -34.24
C ALA A 29 -43.86 7.11 -35.51
N ALA A 30 -42.55 7.24 -35.71
CA ALA A 30 -41.97 7.57 -37.01
C ALA A 30 -40.61 6.86 -37.14
N CYS A 31 -40.50 5.99 -38.14
CA CYS A 31 -39.28 5.30 -38.53
C CYS A 31 -38.32 6.25 -39.25
N GLY A 32 -37.01 6.09 -39.01
CA GLY A 32 -35.97 6.44 -39.99
C GLY A 32 -34.70 7.07 -39.42
N GLY A 33 -33.56 6.41 -39.65
CA GLY A 33 -32.26 7.06 -39.84
C GLY A 33 -31.34 7.08 -38.62
N GLY A 34 -30.26 6.31 -38.68
CA GLY A 34 -29.31 6.07 -37.60
C GLY A 34 -28.48 7.26 -37.14
N SER A 35 -28.04 7.16 -35.89
CA SER A 35 -26.75 7.59 -35.33
C SER A 35 -26.76 7.16 -33.87
N SER A 36 -26.16 6.02 -33.56
CA SER A 36 -26.01 5.56 -32.18
C SER A 36 -24.89 6.35 -31.50
N ASP A 37 -25.21 7.56 -31.06
CA ASP A 37 -24.44 8.24 -30.02
C ASP A 37 -24.67 7.48 -28.71
N THR A 38 -23.78 6.53 -28.45
CA THR A 38 -23.66 5.92 -27.13
C THR A 38 -23.01 6.92 -26.20
N SER A 39 -23.84 7.83 -25.66
CA SER A 39 -23.47 8.65 -24.52
C SER A 39 -22.98 7.72 -23.39
N SER A 40 -21.69 7.82 -23.08
CA SER A 40 -21.06 7.16 -21.96
C SER A 40 -21.74 7.61 -20.68
N SER A 41 -22.54 6.72 -20.08
CA SER A 41 -23.05 6.93 -18.72
C SER A 41 -21.86 7.11 -17.76
N PRO A 42 -21.95 7.99 -16.74
CA PRO A 42 -20.89 8.11 -15.74
C PRO A 42 -20.66 6.76 -15.05
N PRO A 43 -19.43 6.46 -14.56
CA PRO A 43 -19.14 5.17 -13.95
C PRO A 43 -20.12 4.90 -12.81
N SER A 44 -20.76 3.74 -12.87
CA SER A 44 -21.70 3.24 -11.86
C SER A 44 -21.08 3.31 -10.47
N VAL A 45 -21.87 3.77 -9.50
CA VAL A 45 -21.55 3.70 -8.06
C VAL A 45 -20.96 2.33 -7.76
N LEU A 46 -19.76 2.32 -7.18
CA LEU A 46 -19.02 1.11 -6.86
C LEU A 46 -19.86 0.20 -5.97
N PRO A 47 -19.95 -1.12 -6.25
CA PRO A 47 -20.58 -2.04 -5.32
C PRO A 47 -19.79 -2.06 -4.01
N THR A 48 -20.32 -1.38 -3.00
CA THR A 48 -19.66 -1.15 -1.71
C THR A 48 -19.24 -2.44 -1.01
N GLY A 49 -19.98 -3.53 -1.25
CA GLY A 49 -19.66 -4.88 -0.78
C GLY A 49 -18.33 -5.42 -1.28
N SER A 50 -18.00 -5.26 -2.57
CA SER A 50 -16.76 -5.82 -3.14
C SER A 50 -15.52 -5.07 -2.65
N ILE A 51 -15.60 -3.75 -2.51
CA ILE A 51 -14.50 -2.93 -1.98
C ILE A 51 -14.16 -3.33 -0.54
N LYS A 52 -15.18 -3.47 0.32
CA LYS A 52 -14.97 -3.92 1.71
C LYS A 52 -14.28 -5.28 1.76
N GLN A 53 -14.70 -6.22 0.91
CA GLN A 53 -14.13 -7.57 0.88
C GLN A 53 -12.67 -7.57 0.42
N ILE A 54 -12.32 -6.75 -0.57
CA ILE A 54 -10.93 -6.56 -1.02
C ILE A 54 -10.08 -5.93 0.09
N PHE A 55 -10.61 -4.91 0.76
CA PHE A 55 -9.96 -4.26 1.89
C PHE A 55 -9.69 -5.26 3.01
N ASP A 56 -10.71 -6.01 3.45
CA ASP A 56 -10.58 -7.01 4.51
C ASP A 56 -9.58 -8.10 4.12
N ALA A 57 -9.67 -8.66 2.90
CA ALA A 57 -8.75 -9.69 2.42
C ALA A 57 -7.30 -9.21 2.41
N THR A 58 -7.05 -7.97 1.96
CA THR A 58 -5.70 -7.41 1.88
C THR A 58 -5.12 -7.19 3.28
N VAL A 59 -5.94 -6.69 4.21
CA VAL A 59 -5.55 -6.47 5.60
C VAL A 59 -5.31 -7.79 6.34
N ASP A 60 -6.17 -8.79 6.16
CA ASP A 60 -6.03 -10.10 6.80
C ASP A 60 -4.83 -10.87 6.28
N MET A 61 -4.57 -10.78 4.98
CA MET A 61 -3.37 -11.34 4.37
C MET A 61 -2.10 -10.70 4.92
N ALA A 62 -2.07 -9.37 5.06
CA ALA A 62 -0.97 -8.71 5.76
C ALA A 62 -0.87 -9.21 7.21
N GLY A 63 -1.98 -9.22 7.94
CA GLY A 63 -2.07 -9.69 9.34
C GLY A 63 -1.62 -11.13 9.56
N SER A 64 -1.73 -11.98 8.53
CA SER A 64 -1.23 -13.37 8.57
C SER A 64 0.30 -13.48 8.65
N GLN A 65 1.02 -12.36 8.67
CA GLN A 65 2.48 -12.27 8.56
C GLN A 65 3.10 -11.54 9.75
N PRO A 66 3.01 -12.12 10.96
CA PRO A 66 3.51 -11.49 12.18
C PRO A 66 5.04 -11.32 12.18
N ALA A 67 5.76 -12.03 11.31
CA ALA A 67 7.20 -11.80 11.12
C ALA A 67 7.48 -10.47 10.41
N ALA A 68 6.57 -9.99 9.55
CA ALA A 68 6.79 -8.83 8.70
C ALA A 68 6.46 -7.50 9.39
N MET A 69 5.59 -7.53 10.40
CA MET A 69 5.20 -6.36 11.19
C MET A 69 4.79 -6.76 12.61
N GLN A 70 4.96 -5.83 13.56
CA GLN A 70 4.40 -5.94 14.89
C GLN A 70 2.90 -5.61 14.87
N GLY A 71 2.52 -4.49 14.27
CA GLY A 71 1.15 -4.02 14.23
C GLY A 71 0.92 -3.03 13.08
N MET A 72 -0.34 -2.92 12.65
CA MET A 72 -0.71 -2.05 11.55
C MET A 72 -2.15 -1.56 11.68
N SER A 73 -2.38 -0.30 11.32
CA SER A 73 -3.69 0.31 11.16
C SER A 73 -3.85 0.82 9.74
N VAL A 74 -4.99 0.52 9.11
CA VAL A 74 -5.25 0.74 7.69
C VAL A 74 -6.58 1.44 7.54
N GLY A 75 -6.63 2.43 6.66
CA GLY A 75 -7.82 3.16 6.28
C GLY A 75 -8.00 3.25 4.76
N LEU A 76 -9.26 3.18 4.33
CA LEU A 76 -9.70 3.42 2.96
C LEU A 76 -10.94 4.31 3.03
N GLN A 77 -11.00 5.37 2.23
CA GLN A 77 -12.17 6.23 2.13
C GLN A 77 -12.48 6.58 0.67
N THR A 78 -13.75 6.48 0.29
CA THR A 78 -14.26 6.95 -1.00
C THR A 78 -14.74 8.40 -0.91
N ASP A 79 -14.78 9.09 -2.04
CA ASP A 79 -15.27 10.48 -2.10
C ASP A 79 -16.73 10.67 -1.67
N ASP A 80 -17.55 9.61 -1.72
CA ASP A 80 -18.93 9.62 -1.23
C ASP A 80 -19.03 9.41 0.30
N GLY A 81 -17.88 9.31 0.99
CA GLY A 81 -17.77 9.29 2.45
C GLY A 81 -17.74 7.91 3.09
N GLN A 82 -17.84 6.82 2.30
CA GLN A 82 -17.69 5.47 2.87
C GLN A 82 -16.26 5.28 3.34
N THR A 83 -16.12 4.78 4.57
CA THR A 83 -14.83 4.64 5.23
C THR A 83 -14.71 3.25 5.83
N TRP A 84 -13.60 2.57 5.54
CA TRP A 84 -13.23 1.30 6.14
C TRP A 84 -11.92 1.47 6.90
N LEU A 85 -11.92 1.06 8.17
CA LEU A 85 -10.75 1.12 9.04
C LEU A 85 -10.53 -0.24 9.71
N ARG A 86 -9.29 -0.72 9.74
CA ARG A 86 -8.91 -1.97 10.40
C ARG A 86 -7.58 -1.83 11.13
N GLY A 87 -7.43 -2.58 12.21
CA GLY A 87 -6.16 -2.82 12.89
C GLY A 87 -5.82 -4.31 12.89
N VAL A 88 -4.55 -4.65 12.75
CA VAL A 88 -4.02 -6.02 12.85
C VAL A 88 -2.69 -6.04 13.58
N GLY A 89 -2.35 -7.18 14.19
CA GLY A 89 -1.16 -7.29 15.04
C GLY A 89 -1.33 -6.61 16.40
N PHE A 90 -0.24 -6.15 16.99
CA PHE A 90 -0.20 -5.63 18.36
C PHE A 90 0.40 -4.23 18.44
N LYS A 91 -0.33 -3.28 19.03
CA LYS A 91 0.20 -1.95 19.33
C LYS A 91 1.15 -1.97 20.53
N ASP A 92 1.02 -2.97 21.40
CA ASP A 92 1.97 -3.30 22.46
C ASP A 92 2.24 -4.80 22.38
N ASN A 93 3.36 -5.19 21.75
CA ASN A 93 3.70 -6.59 21.52
C ASN A 93 4.05 -7.33 22.83
N ALA A 94 4.58 -6.62 23.84
CA ALA A 94 4.97 -7.21 25.11
C ALA A 94 3.73 -7.62 25.93
N LYS A 95 2.73 -6.73 26.00
CA LYS A 95 1.45 -6.97 26.68
C LYS A 95 0.40 -7.64 25.80
N LYS A 96 0.72 -7.90 24.52
CA LYS A 96 -0.20 -8.45 23.50
C LYS A 96 -1.49 -7.63 23.38
N ILE A 97 -1.38 -6.31 23.47
CA ILE A 97 -2.52 -5.42 23.25
C ILE A 97 -2.74 -5.30 21.74
N PRO A 98 -3.92 -5.68 21.22
CA PRO A 98 -4.19 -5.62 19.79
C PRO A 98 -4.09 -4.18 19.26
N THR A 99 -3.58 -4.05 18.04
CA THR A 99 -3.70 -2.81 17.27
C THR A 99 -5.15 -2.58 16.89
N ASP A 100 -5.62 -1.36 17.05
CA ASP A 100 -6.94 -0.92 16.59
C ASP A 100 -6.79 0.18 15.51
N PRO A 101 -7.81 0.42 14.68
CA PRO A 101 -7.74 1.44 13.63
C PRO A 101 -7.54 2.88 14.12
N GLN A 102 -7.72 3.13 15.42
CA GLN A 102 -7.54 4.43 16.07
C GLN A 102 -6.20 4.54 16.78
N SER A 103 -5.34 3.51 16.66
CA SER A 103 -3.99 3.56 17.21
C SER A 103 -3.23 4.73 16.59
N GLN A 104 -2.53 5.48 17.44
CA GLN A 104 -1.73 6.62 17.04
C GLN A 104 -0.33 6.19 16.61
N TYR A 105 0.17 6.81 15.54
CA TYR A 105 1.47 6.52 14.97
C TYR A 105 2.26 7.82 14.82
N ARG A 106 3.58 7.74 14.94
CA ARG A 106 4.45 8.78 14.39
C ARG A 106 4.41 8.66 12.88
N ILE A 107 3.90 9.69 12.21
CA ILE A 107 3.71 9.65 10.74
C ILE A 107 5.00 9.99 9.98
N GLY A 108 6.09 10.28 10.70
CA GLY A 108 7.40 10.60 10.15
C GLY A 108 7.28 11.65 9.04
N SER A 109 7.97 11.41 7.93
CA SER A 109 8.04 12.31 6.78
C SER A 109 6.72 12.74 6.15
N LEU A 110 5.57 12.13 6.45
CA LEU A 110 4.27 12.69 6.07
C LEU A 110 4.09 14.12 6.63
N THR A 111 4.74 14.43 7.76
CA THR A 111 4.85 15.77 8.35
C THR A 111 5.27 16.86 7.36
N LYS A 112 6.13 16.53 6.38
CA LYS A 112 6.61 17.49 5.36
C LYS A 112 5.48 18.08 4.53
N SER A 113 4.41 17.30 4.28
CA SER A 113 3.23 17.79 3.56
C SER A 113 2.47 18.85 4.37
N PHE A 114 2.38 18.70 5.69
CA PHE A 114 1.80 19.71 6.59
C PHE A 114 2.67 20.96 6.65
N THR A 115 3.97 20.79 6.87
CA THR A 115 4.95 21.88 6.87
C THR A 115 4.92 22.66 5.56
N SER A 116 4.94 21.97 4.42
CA SER A 116 4.80 22.61 3.10
C SER A 116 3.50 23.40 2.98
N THR A 117 2.38 22.88 3.49
CA THR A 117 1.08 23.58 3.42
C THR A 117 1.10 24.85 4.25
N ALA A 118 1.62 24.81 5.48
CA ALA A 118 1.76 25.99 6.32
C ALA A 118 2.65 27.06 5.65
N ILE A 119 3.72 26.64 4.96
CA ILE A 119 4.61 27.54 4.22
C ILE A 119 3.91 28.15 3.01
N LEU A 120 3.21 27.34 2.21
CA LEU A 120 2.45 27.82 1.05
C LEU A 120 1.30 28.74 1.46
N GLN A 121 0.71 28.56 2.65
CA GLN A 121 -0.23 29.53 3.21
C GLN A 121 0.41 30.91 3.46
N LEU A 122 1.67 30.95 3.91
CA LEU A 122 2.40 32.22 4.03
C LEU A 122 2.75 32.82 2.67
N VAL A 123 2.97 31.98 1.65
CA VAL A 123 3.15 32.43 0.26
C VAL A 123 1.87 33.08 -0.27
N ASP A 124 0.72 32.42 -0.07
CA ASP A 124 -0.59 32.96 -0.46
C ASP A 124 -0.91 34.28 0.25
N GLN A 125 -0.45 34.43 1.49
CA GLN A 125 -0.61 35.66 2.27
C GLN A 125 0.42 36.74 1.91
N GLY A 126 1.38 36.46 1.03
CA GLY A 126 2.39 37.41 0.58
C GLY A 126 3.51 37.67 1.59
N PHE A 127 3.64 36.87 2.65
CA PHE A 127 4.69 37.04 3.67
C PHE A 127 6.07 36.53 3.21
N ILE A 128 6.08 35.60 2.25
CA ILE A 128 7.31 35.08 1.63
C ILE A 128 7.00 34.66 0.18
N THR A 129 7.99 34.67 -0.70
CA THR A 129 7.83 34.12 -2.05
C THR A 129 8.72 32.89 -2.21
N LEU A 130 8.35 32.01 -3.15
CA LEU A 130 9.10 30.77 -3.41
C LEU A 130 10.53 31.01 -3.87
N ASP A 131 10.82 32.18 -4.45
CA ASP A 131 12.13 32.52 -5.01
C ASP A 131 13.02 33.24 -3.99
N LYS A 132 12.52 33.53 -2.78
CA LYS A 132 13.35 34.06 -1.70
C LYS A 132 14.43 33.07 -1.30
N THR A 133 15.66 33.56 -1.21
CA THR A 133 16.82 32.75 -0.85
C THR A 133 16.98 32.61 0.66
N VAL A 134 17.72 31.57 1.08
CA VAL A 134 18.12 31.40 2.49
C VAL A 134 18.85 32.64 2.98
N SER A 135 19.72 33.24 2.17
CA SER A 135 20.47 34.43 2.55
C SER A 135 19.63 35.68 2.81
N GLU A 136 18.53 35.86 2.07
CA GLU A 136 17.64 37.01 2.24
C GLU A 136 16.79 36.91 3.51
N ILE A 137 16.38 35.70 3.88
CA ILE A 137 15.46 35.48 5.02
C ILE A 137 16.23 35.18 6.31
N LEU A 138 17.30 34.38 6.23
CA LEU A 138 18.07 33.90 7.38
C LEU A 138 19.56 34.29 7.25
N PRO A 139 19.91 35.59 7.33
CA PRO A 139 21.27 36.07 7.11
C PRO A 139 22.30 35.46 8.08
N ASP A 140 21.90 35.10 9.30
CA ASP A 140 22.79 34.41 10.24
C ASP A 140 23.05 32.95 9.85
N MET A 141 22.05 32.25 9.31
CA MET A 141 22.26 30.89 8.79
C MET A 141 23.05 30.90 7.50
N ALA A 142 22.97 31.96 6.70
CA ALA A 142 23.74 32.12 5.47
C ALA A 142 25.27 32.11 5.70
N LYS A 143 25.72 32.38 6.93
CA LYS A 143 27.13 32.30 7.33
C LYS A 143 27.65 30.86 7.41
N VAL A 144 26.75 29.88 7.61
CA VAL A 144 27.09 28.46 7.76
C VAL A 144 26.55 27.60 6.61
N VAL A 145 25.45 28.01 5.97
CA VAL A 145 24.84 27.28 4.86
C VAL A 145 25.61 27.59 3.56
N PRO A 146 26.25 26.59 2.92
CA PRO A 146 26.91 26.79 1.65
C PRO A 146 25.88 27.14 0.57
N ASN A 147 26.27 28.04 -0.35
CA ASN A 147 25.40 28.50 -1.45
C ASN A 147 24.05 29.09 -0.99
N ALA A 148 23.96 29.62 0.24
CA ALA A 148 22.71 30.18 0.79
C ALA A 148 22.08 31.29 -0.06
N SER A 149 22.87 32.00 -0.88
CA SER A 149 22.39 33.00 -1.83
C SER A 149 21.79 32.42 -3.11
N ALA A 150 21.95 31.12 -3.36
CA ALA A 150 21.37 30.42 -4.51
C ALA A 150 20.23 29.47 -4.10
N ILE A 151 20.20 29.00 -2.84
CA ILE A 151 19.16 28.11 -2.34
C ILE A 151 17.88 28.92 -2.06
N THR A 152 16.85 28.69 -2.87
CA THR A 152 15.52 29.30 -2.70
C THR A 152 14.60 28.44 -1.84
N LEU A 153 13.52 29.05 -1.30
CA LEU A 153 12.46 28.32 -0.63
C LEU A 153 11.87 27.21 -1.51
N ARG A 154 11.73 27.46 -2.82
CA ARG A 154 11.33 26.47 -3.82
C ARG A 154 12.27 25.26 -3.82
N ASN A 155 13.58 25.49 -3.86
CA ASN A 155 14.56 24.39 -3.84
C ASN A 155 14.40 23.52 -2.59
N LEU A 156 14.12 24.13 -1.43
CA LEU A 156 13.91 23.40 -0.18
C LEU A 156 12.64 22.54 -0.24
N LEU A 157 11.49 23.13 -0.59
CA LEU A 157 10.22 22.40 -0.64
C LEU A 157 10.20 21.28 -1.69
N GLU A 158 11.01 21.41 -2.74
CA GLU A 158 11.12 20.47 -3.83
C GLU A 158 12.23 19.40 -3.64
N MET A 159 13.00 19.43 -2.54
CA MET A 159 14.17 18.56 -2.30
C MET A 159 15.27 18.69 -3.37
N ARG A 160 15.67 19.94 -3.67
CA ARG A 160 16.63 20.28 -4.75
C ARG A 160 17.67 21.31 -4.34
N SER A 161 17.97 21.40 -3.04
CA SER A 161 18.94 22.36 -2.52
C SER A 161 20.40 21.93 -2.68
N GLY A 162 20.65 20.63 -2.82
CA GLY A 162 22.01 20.05 -2.78
C GLY A 162 22.63 19.96 -1.38
N LEU A 163 21.84 20.21 -0.32
CA LEU A 163 22.24 20.03 1.07
C LEU A 163 22.12 18.57 1.50
N THR A 164 23.10 18.06 2.23
CA THR A 164 23.10 16.70 2.75
C THR A 164 22.17 16.53 3.96
N ASP A 165 21.62 15.34 4.15
CA ASP A 165 20.82 15.02 5.34
C ASP A 165 21.65 15.06 6.63
N TYR A 166 21.08 15.61 7.71
CA TYR A 166 21.73 15.64 9.03
C TYR A 166 21.69 14.29 9.75
N LEU A 167 20.79 13.38 9.36
CA LEU A 167 20.74 12.01 9.91
C LEU A 167 21.90 11.14 9.42
N CYS A 168 22.67 11.62 8.44
CA CYS A 168 23.84 10.96 7.88
C CYS A 168 25.17 11.45 8.49
N GLN A 169 25.12 12.39 9.44
CA GLN A 169 26.29 13.13 9.91
C GLN A 169 26.82 12.56 11.21
N GLU A 170 28.15 12.54 11.37
CA GLU A 170 28.78 12.48 12.69
C GLU A 170 28.19 13.57 13.59
N SER A 171 27.94 13.22 14.83
CA SER A 171 27.22 14.05 15.77
C SER A 171 28.01 15.30 16.13
N LEU A 172 27.30 16.41 16.32
CA LEU A 172 27.93 17.69 16.64
C LEU A 172 28.44 17.76 18.08
N ASN A 173 27.89 16.93 18.99
CA ASN A 173 28.30 16.99 20.40
C ASN A 173 29.50 16.08 20.68
N TYR A 174 29.77 15.07 19.84
CA TYR A 174 30.91 14.16 19.99
C TYR A 174 31.75 14.00 18.70
N PRO A 175 32.39 15.08 18.22
CA PRO A 175 33.21 15.02 17.01
C PRO A 175 34.37 14.03 17.18
N GLY A 176 34.51 13.09 16.23
CA GLY A 176 35.59 12.09 16.23
C GLY A 176 35.31 10.77 16.95
N LEU A 177 34.12 10.60 17.56
CA LEU A 177 33.67 9.29 18.09
C LEU A 177 32.94 8.42 17.05
N GLY A 178 32.64 8.95 15.86
CA GLY A 178 31.94 8.23 14.79
C GLY A 178 30.44 8.02 14.99
N ALA A 179 29.86 8.48 16.11
CA ALA A 179 28.42 8.46 16.35
C ALA A 179 27.71 9.53 15.51
N SER A 180 26.54 9.24 14.95
CA SER A 180 25.75 10.18 14.15
C SER A 180 24.72 10.98 14.98
N VAL A 181 24.12 12.03 14.38
CA VAL A 181 22.93 12.70 14.98
C VAL A 181 21.82 11.68 15.26
N PHE A 182 21.67 10.68 14.39
CA PHE A 182 20.71 9.60 14.58
C PHE A 182 21.10 8.72 15.77
N ASP A 183 22.38 8.36 15.90
CA ASP A 183 22.86 7.54 17.02
C ASP A 183 22.69 8.25 18.35
N GLU A 184 23.10 9.52 18.48
CA GLU A 184 22.87 10.30 19.69
C GLU A 184 21.37 10.40 20.05
N TRP A 185 20.53 10.55 19.03
CA TRP A 185 19.09 10.65 19.22
C TRP A 185 18.49 9.36 19.75
N PHE A 186 18.96 8.20 19.30
CA PHE A 186 18.56 6.90 19.82
C PHE A 186 19.18 6.61 21.19
N GLU A 187 20.43 7.01 21.41
CA GLU A 187 21.10 6.88 22.70
C GLU A 187 20.42 7.70 23.79
N SER A 188 19.92 8.90 23.48
CA SER A 188 19.25 9.76 24.47
C SER A 188 18.06 9.05 25.14
N ILE A 189 17.40 8.14 24.42
CA ILE A 189 16.32 7.29 24.95
C ILE A 189 16.82 6.41 26.10
N SER A 190 18.00 5.81 25.95
CA SER A 190 18.61 4.94 26.97
C SER A 190 18.95 5.70 28.25
N TYR A 191 19.19 7.00 28.14
CA TYR A 191 19.43 7.91 29.27
C TYR A 191 18.14 8.56 29.82
N GLY A 192 16.99 8.33 29.18
CA GLY A 192 15.72 8.95 29.58
C GLY A 192 15.65 10.46 29.29
N GLU A 193 16.44 10.94 28.32
CA GLU A 193 16.57 12.35 27.96
C GLU A 193 16.14 12.61 26.50
N ASP A 194 15.73 13.86 26.23
CA ASP A 194 15.55 14.32 24.85
C ASP A 194 16.87 14.83 24.30
N ALA A 195 17.29 14.33 23.14
CA ALA A 195 18.40 14.93 22.41
C ALA A 195 18.16 16.43 22.19
N SER A 196 19.08 17.27 22.68
CA SER A 196 18.92 18.73 22.68
C SER A 196 19.43 19.36 21.38
N TYR A 197 18.76 19.05 20.28
CA TYR A 197 18.99 19.69 18.98
C TYR A 197 18.06 20.88 18.78
N THR A 198 18.63 22.04 18.43
CA THR A 198 17.87 23.16 17.88
C THR A 198 17.85 23.05 16.35
N PRO A 199 16.87 23.65 15.65
CA PRO A 199 16.86 23.69 14.19
C PRO A 199 18.18 24.17 13.57
N ALA A 200 18.79 25.22 14.15
CA ALA A 200 20.09 25.73 13.71
C ALA A 200 21.22 24.71 13.88
N LYS A 201 21.23 23.91 14.96
CA LYS A 201 22.19 22.82 15.14
C LYS A 201 21.99 21.70 14.10
N LEU A 202 20.75 21.35 13.75
CA LEU A 202 20.49 20.36 12.69
C LEU A 202 20.99 20.84 11.33
N VAL A 203 20.79 22.12 11.01
CA VAL A 203 21.36 22.73 9.80
C VAL A 203 22.89 22.73 9.86
N GLN A 204 23.50 23.06 11.00
CA GLN A 204 24.94 22.98 11.18
C GLN A 204 25.49 21.56 10.98
N ALA A 205 24.78 20.54 11.47
CA ALA A 205 25.17 19.15 11.30
C ALA A 205 25.23 18.79 9.81
N SER A 206 24.19 19.15 9.05
CA SER A 206 24.12 18.94 7.60
C SER A 206 25.29 19.54 6.82
N VAL A 207 25.81 20.70 7.23
CA VAL A 207 26.85 21.44 6.49
C VAL A 207 28.29 21.10 6.91
N GLN A 208 28.50 20.46 8.06
CA GLN A 208 29.84 20.13 8.60
C GLN A 208 30.43 18.81 8.07
N GLN A 209 29.79 18.19 7.08
CA GLN A 209 30.20 16.89 6.56
C GLN A 209 31.64 16.88 6.04
N LYS A 210 32.47 15.98 6.60
CA LYS A 210 33.81 15.67 6.07
C LYS A 210 33.84 14.34 5.33
N TYR A 211 33.11 13.33 5.80
CA TYR A 211 33.08 11.99 5.21
C TYR A 211 31.73 11.32 5.53
N MET A 212 31.30 10.40 4.65
CA MET A 212 30.17 9.47 4.82
C MET A 212 28.77 9.94 4.42
N CYS A 213 28.40 9.60 3.18
CA CYS A 213 27.19 8.86 2.78
C CYS A 213 27.21 8.50 1.28
N GLY A 214 28.42 8.36 0.71
CA GLY A 214 28.61 8.18 -0.74
C GLY A 214 28.34 9.44 -1.59
N LEU A 215 28.00 10.57 -0.97
CA LEU A 215 27.73 11.84 -1.67
C LEU A 215 28.87 12.85 -1.46
N GLN A 216 29.14 13.61 -2.52
CA GLN A 216 30.09 14.72 -2.55
C GLN A 216 29.71 15.80 -1.53
N THR A 217 30.66 16.70 -1.25
CA THR A 217 30.45 17.97 -0.53
C THR A 217 29.11 18.66 -0.90
N PRO A 218 28.50 19.47 -0.02
CA PRO A 218 27.28 20.20 -0.36
C PRO A 218 27.40 20.91 -1.72
N GLN A 219 26.44 20.67 -2.60
CA GLN A 219 26.49 21.18 -3.97
C GLN A 219 25.57 22.39 -4.12
N PRO A 220 25.87 23.32 -5.05
CA PRO A 220 24.90 24.35 -5.41
C PRO A 220 23.62 23.68 -5.94
N PRO A 221 22.44 24.30 -5.83
CA PRO A 221 21.20 23.76 -6.42
C PRO A 221 21.40 23.44 -7.91
N ARG A 222 21.33 22.15 -8.27
CA ARG A 222 21.53 21.68 -9.66
C ARG A 222 20.24 21.29 -10.38
N GLY A 223 19.12 21.29 -9.66
CA GLY A 223 17.82 20.82 -10.18
C GLY A 223 17.57 19.33 -9.98
N ASP A 224 18.61 18.56 -9.64
CA ASP A 224 18.51 17.15 -9.29
C ASP A 224 17.77 16.96 -7.96
N PHE A 225 17.01 15.87 -7.87
CA PHE A 225 16.34 15.49 -6.63
C PHE A 225 17.34 14.84 -5.67
N ASP A 226 17.41 15.38 -4.46
CA ASP A 226 18.18 14.80 -3.36
C ASP A 226 17.39 14.94 -2.06
N TYR A 227 16.97 13.80 -1.50
CA TYR A 227 16.13 13.79 -0.31
C TYR A 227 16.98 14.11 0.92
N ALA A 228 16.74 15.28 1.52
CA ALA A 228 17.38 15.63 2.79
C ALA A 228 16.42 16.33 3.74
N ASN A 229 16.28 15.79 4.95
CA ASN A 229 15.41 16.32 6.01
C ASN A 229 15.73 17.78 6.36
N VAL A 230 17.00 18.19 6.23
CA VAL A 230 17.44 19.57 6.46
C VAL A 230 16.68 20.59 5.61
N ASN A 231 16.21 20.22 4.41
CA ASN A 231 15.42 21.10 3.56
C ASN A 231 14.19 21.62 4.29
N TYR A 232 13.47 20.73 4.98
CA TYR A 232 12.24 21.07 5.69
C TYR A 232 12.50 21.75 7.03
N VAL A 233 13.64 21.48 7.67
CA VAL A 233 14.10 22.25 8.84
C VAL A 233 14.37 23.70 8.43
N LEU A 234 15.16 23.91 7.37
CA LEU A 234 15.53 25.25 6.91
C LEU A 234 14.33 26.02 6.34
N ALA A 235 13.44 25.35 5.61
CA ALA A 235 12.20 25.95 5.10
C ALA A 235 11.27 26.38 6.24
N ALA A 236 11.16 25.58 7.31
CA ALA A 236 10.41 25.96 8.50
C ALA A 236 11.03 27.18 9.20
N MET A 237 12.36 27.24 9.35
CA MET A 237 13.04 28.42 9.91
C MET A 237 12.78 29.69 9.07
N MET A 238 12.79 29.58 7.73
CA MET A 238 12.45 30.70 6.84
C MET A 238 11.00 31.15 7.05
N ALA A 239 10.08 30.20 7.22
CA ALA A 239 8.66 30.46 7.45
C ALA A 239 8.39 31.15 8.80
N GLU A 240 9.02 30.68 9.88
CA GLU A 240 8.94 31.33 11.20
C GLU A 240 9.44 32.77 11.12
N LYS A 241 10.57 33.00 10.44
CA LYS A 241 11.13 34.34 10.25
C LYS A 241 10.23 35.23 9.39
N ALA A 242 9.66 34.72 8.30
CA ALA A 242 8.76 35.48 7.44
C ALA A 242 7.46 35.85 8.15
N SER A 243 6.94 34.97 9.01
CA SER A 243 5.71 35.21 9.77
C SER A 243 5.82 36.41 10.73
N CYS A 244 7.04 36.83 11.11
CA CYS A 244 7.28 38.01 11.94
C CYS A 244 6.70 39.31 11.36
N SER A 245 6.53 39.38 10.04
CA SER A 245 5.90 40.52 9.35
C SER A 245 4.37 40.52 9.45
N SER A 246 3.78 39.47 10.01
CA SER A 246 2.33 39.37 10.23
C SER A 246 1.90 40.15 11.47
N SER A 247 0.60 40.48 11.54
CA SER A 247 0.00 41.12 12.73
C SER A 247 0.04 40.25 13.99
N LYS A 248 0.32 38.94 13.86
CA LYS A 248 0.47 38.00 14.99
C LYS A 248 1.92 37.90 15.49
N GLY A 249 2.85 38.63 14.88
CA GLY A 249 4.28 38.52 15.15
C GLY A 249 4.85 37.17 14.69
N CYS A 250 6.06 36.84 15.15
CA CYS A 250 6.73 35.60 14.78
C CYS A 250 5.95 34.40 15.32
N GLN A 251 5.50 33.53 14.44
CA GLN A 251 4.79 32.31 14.77
C GLN A 251 5.72 31.11 14.60
N LYS A 252 5.64 30.17 15.55
CA LYS A 252 6.36 28.90 15.42
C LYS A 252 5.71 28.00 14.38
N ILE A 253 6.48 27.12 13.75
CA ILE A 253 5.96 26.20 12.73
C ILE A 253 4.88 25.27 13.29
N GLU A 254 4.97 24.88 14.55
CA GLU A 254 3.96 24.06 15.23
C GLU A 254 2.62 24.80 15.32
N SER A 255 2.64 26.10 15.63
CA SER A 255 1.44 26.93 15.68
C SER A 255 0.84 27.16 14.29
N LEU A 256 1.69 27.39 13.28
CA LEU A 256 1.24 27.55 11.89
C LEU A 256 0.53 26.28 11.39
N ILE A 257 1.09 25.10 11.65
CA ILE A 257 0.47 23.82 11.29
C ILE A 257 -0.80 23.57 12.11
N ASN A 258 -0.73 23.74 13.43
CA ASN A 258 -1.84 23.44 14.32
C ASN A 258 -3.07 24.30 14.04
N ASP A 259 -2.89 25.62 13.97
CA ASP A 259 -4.01 26.56 13.79
C ASP A 259 -4.37 26.74 12.31
N GLY A 260 -3.41 26.62 11.39
CA GLY A 260 -3.61 26.79 9.95
C GLY A 260 -4.18 25.57 9.24
N ILE A 261 -4.01 24.37 9.82
CA ILE A 261 -4.36 23.09 9.18
C ILE A 261 -5.13 22.20 10.15
N ILE A 262 -4.50 21.70 11.22
CA ILE A 262 -5.05 20.62 12.07
C ILE A 262 -6.41 21.01 12.66
N LYS A 263 -6.52 22.19 13.30
CA LYS A 263 -7.78 22.69 13.85
C LYS A 263 -8.82 23.00 12.77
N LYS A 264 -8.41 23.54 11.61
CA LYS A 264 -9.33 23.88 10.52
C LYS A 264 -9.99 22.64 9.90
N LEU A 265 -9.24 21.54 9.83
CA LEU A 265 -9.73 20.26 9.32
C LEU A 265 -10.40 19.40 10.41
N GLY A 266 -10.45 19.87 11.66
CA GLY A 266 -11.05 19.11 12.77
C GLY A 266 -10.27 17.84 13.14
N MET A 267 -8.96 17.81 12.91
CA MET A 267 -8.10 16.64 13.15
C MET A 267 -7.70 16.54 14.62
N THR A 268 -8.65 16.15 15.48
CA THR A 268 -8.51 16.17 16.95
C THR A 268 -7.52 15.15 17.54
N ARG A 269 -7.12 14.12 16.78
CA ARG A 269 -6.16 13.08 17.19
C ARG A 269 -4.81 13.22 16.48
N THR A 270 -4.63 14.30 15.75
CA THR A 270 -3.39 14.68 15.07
C THR A 270 -2.71 15.78 15.85
N THR A 271 -1.41 15.62 16.13
CA THR A 271 -0.67 16.56 16.96
C THR A 271 0.75 16.69 16.48
N PHE A 272 1.24 17.93 16.38
CA PHE A 272 2.66 18.21 16.29
C PHE A 272 3.23 18.14 17.71
N VAL A 273 3.90 17.04 18.07
CA VAL A 273 4.47 16.89 19.41
C VAL A 273 5.78 17.66 19.55
N THR A 274 5.98 18.25 20.73
CA THR A 274 7.13 19.12 21.03
C THR A 274 8.08 18.54 22.09
N ASP A 275 7.66 17.48 22.78
CA ASP A 275 8.48 16.72 23.71
C ASP A 275 8.17 15.20 23.62
N SER A 276 9.04 14.39 24.23
CA SER A 276 8.88 12.93 24.36
C SER A 276 7.79 12.51 25.34
N LYS A 277 7.26 13.42 26.17
CA LYS A 277 6.33 13.13 27.27
C LYS A 277 4.87 13.29 26.86
N PHE A 278 4.56 13.11 25.59
CA PHE A 278 3.19 13.14 25.10
C PHE A 278 2.39 11.96 25.69
N SER A 279 1.22 12.25 26.24
CA SER A 279 0.36 11.24 26.85
C SER A 279 -0.63 10.70 25.82
N THR A 280 -0.53 9.42 25.47
CA THR A 280 -1.59 8.73 24.76
C THR A 280 -1.68 7.27 25.19
N SER A 281 -2.89 6.88 25.60
CA SER A 281 -3.21 5.49 25.96
C SER A 281 -3.39 4.59 24.73
N ASN A 282 -3.45 5.17 23.52
CA ASN A 282 -3.74 4.46 22.27
C ASN A 282 -2.58 4.46 21.27
N PHE A 283 -1.35 4.64 21.74
CA PHE A 283 -0.20 4.73 20.87
C PHE A 283 0.31 3.36 20.40
N ALA A 284 0.70 3.27 19.13
CA ALA A 284 1.42 2.12 18.59
C ALA A 284 2.86 2.16 19.09
N GLN A 285 3.17 1.37 20.13
CA GLN A 285 4.52 1.25 20.65
C GLN A 285 5.43 0.60 19.61
N ALA A 286 6.69 0.99 19.67
CA ALA A 286 7.70 0.54 18.73
C ALA A 286 8.99 0.23 19.46
N SER A 287 9.68 -0.79 18.97
CA SER A 287 11.04 -1.09 19.38
C SER A 287 11.99 -1.05 18.19
N ALA A 288 13.24 -0.69 18.43
CA ALA A 288 14.33 -0.74 17.47
C ALA A 288 15.52 -1.42 18.12
N SER A 289 16.05 -2.49 17.51
CA SER A 289 17.16 -3.28 18.07
C SER A 289 16.96 -3.72 19.53
N GLY A 290 15.72 -4.01 19.92
CA GLY A 290 15.36 -4.42 21.28
C GLY A 290 15.15 -3.26 22.28
N VAL A 291 15.36 -2.01 21.88
CA VAL A 291 15.12 -0.82 22.70
C VAL A 291 13.71 -0.28 22.41
N ASP A 292 12.93 0.03 23.44
CA ASP A 292 11.66 0.74 23.30
C ASP A 292 11.93 2.19 22.89
N VAL A 293 11.44 2.57 21.70
CA VAL A 293 11.65 3.91 21.13
C VAL A 293 10.37 4.73 21.10
N THR A 294 9.30 4.26 21.75
CA THR A 294 7.95 4.86 21.75
C THR A 294 7.99 6.36 22.00
N PHE A 295 8.72 6.76 23.04
CA PHE A 295 8.83 8.14 23.50
C PHE A 295 10.12 8.82 23.01
N ILE A 296 10.60 8.49 21.81
CA ILE A 296 11.76 9.17 21.22
C ILE A 296 11.50 10.69 21.04
N GLY A 297 12.49 11.54 21.35
CA GLY A 297 12.33 12.99 21.35
C GLY A 297 11.98 13.58 19.97
N PRO A 298 11.01 14.49 19.83
CA PRO A 298 10.56 14.98 18.51
C PRO A 298 11.43 16.09 17.91
N LYS A 299 12.47 16.56 18.61
CA LYS A 299 13.29 17.72 18.21
C LYS A 299 14.20 17.46 17.01
N VAL A 300 14.68 16.24 16.85
CA VAL A 300 15.48 15.85 15.68
C VAL A 300 14.60 15.81 14.42
N PRO A 301 13.47 15.07 14.38
CA PRO A 301 12.61 15.06 13.20
C PRO A 301 11.88 16.38 12.97
N TRP A 302 11.41 17.05 14.03
CA TRP A 302 10.75 18.37 14.03
C TRP A 302 9.83 18.61 12.80
N ALA A 303 10.01 19.72 12.08
CA ALA A 303 9.22 20.09 10.91
C ALA A 303 9.35 19.11 9.72
N ALA A 304 10.28 18.17 9.79
CA ALA A 304 10.46 17.12 8.79
C ALA A 304 9.76 15.81 9.19
N GLY A 305 9.34 15.60 10.45
CA GLY A 305 8.84 14.28 10.87
C GLY A 305 8.14 14.11 12.23
N ALA A 306 7.83 15.18 12.96
CA ALA A 306 7.39 15.09 14.37
C ALA A 306 5.88 14.89 14.58
N ILE A 307 5.04 14.85 13.55
CA ILE A 307 3.59 14.72 13.76
C ILE A 307 3.23 13.28 14.17
N ILE A 308 2.22 13.19 15.03
CA ILE A 308 1.48 11.96 15.35
C ILE A 308 0.07 12.10 14.78
N SER A 309 -0.48 11.01 14.22
CA SER A 309 -1.85 10.99 13.68
C SER A 309 -2.47 9.58 13.78
N VAL A 310 -3.68 9.46 13.23
CA VAL A 310 -4.46 8.22 13.12
C VAL A 310 -4.97 8.07 11.68
N PRO A 311 -5.19 6.83 11.19
CA PRO A 311 -5.61 6.59 9.81
C PRO A 311 -6.84 7.37 9.35
N GLU A 312 -7.84 7.55 10.21
CA GLU A 312 -9.07 8.28 9.87
C GLU A 312 -8.80 9.75 9.53
N GLU A 313 -7.94 10.43 10.29
CA GLU A 313 -7.61 11.84 10.05
C GLU A 313 -6.58 11.98 8.93
N GLU A 314 -5.71 10.99 8.75
CA GLU A 314 -4.83 10.90 7.60
C GLU A 314 -5.59 10.79 6.27
N LEU A 315 -6.75 10.11 6.24
CA LEU A 315 -7.61 10.06 5.05
C LEU A 315 -8.16 11.45 4.71
N LEU A 316 -8.59 12.22 5.72
CA LEU A 316 -8.99 13.63 5.55
C LEU A 316 -7.83 14.44 4.98
N TRP A 317 -6.63 14.25 5.52
CA TRP A 317 -5.44 14.95 5.08
C TRP A 317 -5.03 14.58 3.65
N GLY A 318 -4.98 13.30 3.30
CA GLY A 318 -4.63 12.84 1.95
C GLY A 318 -5.59 13.37 0.90
N ARG A 319 -6.89 13.41 1.21
CA ARG A 319 -7.91 14.00 0.34
C ARG A 319 -7.75 15.51 0.21
N GLU A 320 -7.54 16.24 1.30
CA GLU A 320 -7.31 17.68 1.25
C GLU A 320 -6.02 18.01 0.48
N LEU A 321 -4.97 17.22 0.69
CA LEU A 321 -3.69 17.38 0.01
C LEU A 321 -3.83 17.22 -1.50
N ALA A 322 -4.69 16.33 -1.99
CA ALA A 322 -4.91 16.10 -3.42
C ALA A 322 -5.92 17.07 -4.05
N LEU A 323 -7.02 17.35 -3.35
CA LEU A 323 -8.17 18.06 -3.89
C LEU A 323 -8.26 19.53 -3.49
N ASN A 324 -7.62 19.93 -2.38
CA ASN A 324 -7.72 21.28 -1.79
C ASN A 324 -9.20 21.70 -1.60
N SER A 325 -10.01 20.78 -1.07
CA SER A 325 -11.47 20.94 -0.94
C SER A 325 -11.84 22.02 0.06
N SER A 326 -11.09 22.12 1.16
CA SER A 326 -11.26 23.15 2.18
C SER A 326 -10.59 24.47 1.82
N LYS A 327 -9.96 24.56 0.63
CA LYS A 327 -9.23 25.74 0.15
C LYS A 327 -8.19 26.21 1.17
N LEU A 328 -7.45 25.26 1.75
CA LEU A 328 -6.34 25.59 2.64
C LEU A 328 -5.24 26.36 1.91
N LEU A 329 -5.11 26.16 0.60
CA LEU A 329 -4.26 26.94 -0.31
C LEU A 329 -5.12 27.64 -1.37
N SER A 330 -4.57 28.72 -1.95
CA SER A 330 -5.06 29.26 -3.21
C SER A 330 -4.93 28.22 -4.33
N ASP A 331 -5.73 28.37 -5.39
CA ASP A 331 -5.65 27.46 -6.54
C ASP A 331 -4.27 27.50 -7.21
N SER A 332 -3.60 28.66 -7.26
CA SER A 332 -2.24 28.78 -7.81
C SER A 332 -1.21 28.04 -6.97
N SER A 333 -1.22 28.21 -5.64
CA SER A 333 -0.29 27.48 -4.75
C SER A 333 -0.54 25.98 -4.76
N HIS A 334 -1.80 25.55 -4.87
CA HIS A 334 -2.13 24.14 -5.03
C HIS A 334 -1.61 23.56 -6.35
N GLN A 335 -1.75 24.29 -7.47
CA GLN A 335 -1.16 23.87 -8.75
C GLN A 335 0.37 23.81 -8.72
N LEU A 336 1.02 24.77 -8.05
CA LEU A 336 2.47 24.76 -7.86
C LEU A 336 2.93 23.51 -7.11
N ARG A 337 2.23 23.14 -6.03
CA ARG A 337 2.51 21.88 -5.30
C ARG A 337 2.42 20.65 -6.21
N LYS A 338 1.42 20.60 -7.09
CA LYS A 338 1.18 19.48 -8.01
C LYS A 338 2.12 19.45 -9.21
N THR A 339 2.92 20.50 -9.41
CA THR A 339 3.97 20.52 -10.42
C THR A 339 5.13 19.67 -9.91
N VAL A 340 5.24 18.44 -10.43
CA VAL A 340 6.22 17.46 -9.97
C VAL A 340 7.34 17.25 -10.98
N LYS A 341 8.51 16.86 -10.46
CA LYS A 341 9.71 16.49 -11.21
C LYS A 341 10.18 15.11 -10.75
N PRO A 342 11.06 14.40 -11.48
CA PRO A 342 11.57 13.09 -11.06
C PRO A 342 12.06 13.10 -9.60
N GLY A 343 11.62 12.13 -8.81
CA GLY A 343 11.82 12.03 -7.36
C GLY A 343 12.50 10.73 -6.92
N GLY A 344 13.18 10.05 -7.86
CA GLY A 344 13.85 8.78 -7.60
C GLY A 344 12.89 7.62 -7.30
N LEU A 345 13.24 6.82 -6.29
CA LEU A 345 12.49 5.63 -5.88
C LEU A 345 11.99 5.76 -4.43
N MET A 346 10.75 5.35 -4.18
CA MET A 346 10.18 5.22 -2.83
C MET A 346 9.75 3.77 -2.60
N GLY A 347 10.38 3.04 -1.68
CA GLY A 347 10.07 1.61 -1.50
C GLY A 347 10.29 0.80 -2.78
N ASN A 348 11.27 1.19 -3.59
CA ASN A 348 11.57 0.70 -4.95
C ASN A 348 10.52 1.03 -6.02
N ILE A 349 9.68 2.03 -5.77
CA ILE A 349 8.64 2.50 -6.68
C ILE A 349 9.10 3.81 -7.33
N PRO A 350 9.10 3.95 -8.66
CA PRO A 350 9.38 5.22 -9.31
C PRO A 350 8.37 6.26 -8.89
N THR A 351 8.88 7.43 -8.53
CA THR A 351 8.05 8.52 -8.05
C THR A 351 8.53 9.84 -8.61
N SER A 352 7.60 10.77 -8.69
CA SER A 352 7.92 12.18 -8.82
C SER A 352 7.73 12.88 -7.47
N TYR A 353 8.39 14.03 -7.28
CA TYR A 353 8.28 14.86 -6.08
C TYR A 353 7.88 16.29 -6.45
N GLY A 354 6.87 16.80 -5.76
CA GLY A 354 6.41 18.19 -5.80
C GLY A 354 6.84 18.95 -4.54
N MET A 355 5.99 19.86 -4.07
CA MET A 355 6.24 20.58 -2.81
C MET A 355 5.63 19.81 -1.63
N GLY A 356 6.43 18.93 -1.04
CA GLY A 356 6.01 18.09 0.10
C GLY A 356 5.06 16.97 -0.27
N THR A 357 5.07 16.54 -1.53
CA THR A 357 4.19 15.49 -2.05
C THR A 357 4.93 14.58 -3.01
N TYR A 358 4.67 13.28 -2.88
CA TYR A 358 5.03 12.25 -3.85
C TYR A 358 3.86 11.99 -4.81
N ASN A 359 4.21 11.68 -6.05
CA ASN A 359 3.28 11.12 -7.03
C ASN A 359 3.78 9.75 -7.45
N LEU A 360 3.07 8.69 -7.04
CA LEU A 360 3.39 7.32 -7.40
C LEU A 360 2.60 6.85 -8.61
N VAL A 361 3.24 5.94 -9.33
CA VAL A 361 2.62 5.16 -10.39
C VAL A 361 1.58 4.21 -9.79
N SER A 362 0.41 4.12 -10.40
CA SER A 362 -0.57 3.07 -10.12
C SER A 362 -0.05 1.75 -10.68
N SER A 363 -0.13 0.70 -9.87
CA SER A 363 0.28 -0.64 -10.30
C SER A 363 -0.70 -1.27 -11.30
N GLY A 364 -1.95 -0.80 -11.34
CA GLY A 364 -2.98 -1.29 -12.26
C GLY A 364 -3.01 -0.60 -13.63
N THR A 365 -2.50 0.63 -13.74
CA THR A 365 -2.48 1.40 -15.01
C THR A 365 -1.10 1.68 -15.54
N GLY A 366 -0.05 1.59 -14.71
CA GLY A 366 1.32 1.99 -15.07
C GLY A 366 1.48 3.50 -15.26
N THR A 367 0.47 4.30 -14.87
CA THR A 367 0.50 5.77 -14.93
C THR A 367 0.55 6.38 -13.55
N THR A 368 1.13 7.56 -13.42
CA THR A 368 1.10 8.35 -12.17
C THR A 368 -0.33 8.72 -11.78
N ASP A 369 -0.79 8.24 -10.62
CA ASP A 369 -2.18 8.45 -10.15
C ASP A 369 -2.26 8.67 -8.64
N LEU A 370 -1.36 8.06 -7.86
CA LEU A 370 -1.39 8.16 -6.40
C LEU A 370 -0.67 9.42 -5.94
N PHE A 371 -1.41 10.38 -5.41
CA PHE A 371 -0.91 11.66 -4.93
C PHE A 371 -0.94 11.71 -3.39
N GLY A 372 0.19 12.01 -2.75
CA GLY A 372 0.24 11.99 -1.29
C GLY A 372 1.65 12.08 -0.72
N HIS A 373 1.91 11.42 0.41
CA HIS A 373 3.25 11.32 0.97
C HIS A 373 3.40 10.09 1.88
N SER A 374 4.64 9.65 2.10
CA SER A 374 4.98 8.57 3.03
C SER A 374 5.80 9.05 4.23
N GLY A 375 5.94 8.19 5.23
CA GLY A 375 6.68 8.45 6.44
C GLY A 375 7.51 7.24 6.86
N SER A 376 8.70 7.52 7.38
CA SER A 376 9.47 6.55 8.15
C SER A 376 10.15 7.30 9.30
N ILE A 377 10.05 6.75 10.49
CA ILE A 377 10.72 7.25 11.69
C ILE A 377 10.91 6.06 12.63
N ALA A 378 12.15 5.78 13.02
CA ALA A 378 12.49 4.54 13.73
C ALA A 378 11.86 3.30 13.06
N THR A 379 10.98 2.58 13.74
CA THR A 379 10.24 1.43 13.16
C THR A 379 8.79 1.73 12.79
N TRP A 380 8.33 2.99 12.92
CA TRP A 380 7.05 3.43 12.35
C TRP A 380 7.21 3.75 10.87
N THR A 381 6.27 3.26 10.06
CA THR A 381 6.15 3.62 8.65
C THR A 381 4.72 3.94 8.27
N THR A 382 4.54 4.93 7.42
CA THR A 382 3.25 5.48 7.01
C THR A 382 3.19 5.66 5.49
N SER A 383 2.04 5.41 4.89
CA SER A 383 1.72 5.79 3.50
C SER A 383 0.32 6.37 3.45
N VAL A 384 0.21 7.62 3.02
CA VAL A 384 -1.08 8.32 2.86
C VAL A 384 -1.16 8.90 1.46
N PHE A 385 -2.05 8.36 0.64
CA PHE A 385 -2.21 8.75 -0.76
C PHE A 385 -3.68 8.79 -1.16
N TYR A 386 -3.97 9.59 -2.17
CA TYR A 386 -5.27 9.67 -2.82
C TYR A 386 -5.11 9.33 -4.30
N SER A 387 -6.03 8.51 -4.82
CA SER A 387 -6.16 8.20 -6.25
C SER A 387 -7.32 9.03 -6.84
N PRO A 388 -7.04 10.03 -7.69
CA PRO A 388 -8.07 10.77 -8.41
C PRO A 388 -8.88 9.90 -9.36
N SER A 389 -8.26 8.90 -10.00
CA SER A 389 -8.98 8.01 -10.91
C SER A 389 -9.98 7.09 -10.19
N LEU A 390 -9.64 6.58 -9.00
CA LEU A 390 -10.54 5.78 -8.17
C LEU A 390 -11.45 6.63 -7.28
N LYS A 391 -11.14 7.91 -7.08
CA LYS A 391 -11.79 8.81 -6.12
C LYS A 391 -11.73 8.27 -4.68
N MET A 392 -10.53 7.84 -4.28
CA MET A 392 -10.30 7.16 -3.01
C MET A 392 -9.02 7.62 -2.31
N GLY A 393 -9.09 7.79 -0.99
CA GLY A 393 -7.96 7.96 -0.09
C GLY A 393 -7.55 6.64 0.57
N PHE A 394 -6.26 6.47 0.80
CA PHE A 394 -5.62 5.34 1.44
C PHE A 394 -4.73 5.83 2.57
N SER A 395 -4.79 5.20 3.74
CA SER A 395 -3.85 5.38 4.85
C SER A 395 -3.37 4.02 5.34
N ILE A 396 -2.06 3.84 5.47
CA ILE A 396 -1.45 2.61 5.99
C ILE A 396 -0.35 2.99 6.96
N ASN A 397 -0.53 2.64 8.23
CA ASN A 397 0.40 2.87 9.32
C ASN A 397 0.87 1.56 9.91
N MET A 398 2.17 1.38 10.08
CA MET A 398 2.77 0.12 10.52
C MET A 398 3.87 0.36 11.56
N THR A 399 4.00 -0.55 12.51
CA THR A 399 5.21 -0.76 13.32
C THR A 399 5.92 -2.02 12.82
N ASN A 400 7.11 -1.85 12.25
CA ASN A 400 7.87 -2.94 11.63
C ASN A 400 8.66 -3.74 12.67
N SER A 401 8.72 -5.06 12.50
CA SER A 401 9.46 -5.98 13.39
C SER A 401 10.85 -6.37 12.86
N GLY A 402 11.35 -5.70 11.82
CA GLY A 402 12.72 -5.86 11.31
C GLY A 402 12.95 -7.01 10.31
N SER A 403 11.91 -7.75 9.87
CA SER A 403 12.07 -8.82 8.88
C SER A 403 11.36 -8.54 7.55
N THR A 404 11.92 -9.09 6.46
CA THR A 404 11.45 -8.89 5.09
C THR A 404 10.48 -10.01 4.69
N ALA A 405 9.19 -9.73 4.54
CA ALA A 405 8.34 -10.60 3.74
C ALA A 405 8.46 -10.20 2.27
N SER A 406 8.87 -11.13 1.40
CA SER A 406 9.22 -10.88 0.00
C SER A 406 8.13 -11.27 -1.01
N TRP A 407 6.90 -11.56 -0.56
CA TRP A 407 5.87 -12.20 -1.40
C TRP A 407 4.51 -11.47 -1.39
N PHE A 408 4.40 -10.26 -0.82
CA PHE A 408 3.12 -9.55 -0.79
C PHE A 408 2.59 -9.31 -2.23
N PRO A 409 1.28 -9.48 -2.50
CA PRO A 409 0.76 -9.60 -3.86
C PRO A 409 0.84 -8.33 -4.67
N THR A 410 1.98 -8.12 -5.28
CA THR A 410 2.11 -7.28 -6.45
C THR A 410 2.25 -8.27 -7.59
N TYR A 411 1.12 -8.75 -8.12
CA TYR A 411 1.14 -9.55 -9.33
C TYR A 411 2.03 -8.86 -10.35
N GLY A 412 2.98 -9.63 -10.87
CA GLY A 412 3.97 -9.14 -11.80
C GLY A 412 5.12 -8.31 -11.21
N ALA A 413 5.28 -8.03 -9.92
CA ALA A 413 6.52 -7.38 -9.47
C ALA A 413 7.78 -8.25 -9.68
N GLY A 414 7.63 -9.57 -9.66
CA GLY A 414 8.69 -10.47 -10.12
C GLY A 414 9.00 -10.34 -11.61
N SER A 415 7.99 -10.08 -12.45
CA SER A 415 8.11 -10.06 -13.93
C SER A 415 8.28 -8.67 -14.56
N ALA A 416 7.60 -7.62 -14.07
CA ALA A 416 7.79 -6.23 -14.48
C ALA A 416 9.13 -5.66 -14.04
N TYR A 417 9.77 -6.26 -13.05
CA TYR A 417 11.08 -5.83 -12.61
C TYR A 417 12.16 -6.88 -12.85
N ASN A 418 11.89 -7.91 -13.65
CA ASN A 418 12.88 -8.93 -14.02
C ASN A 418 13.64 -9.54 -12.82
N GLY A 419 12.96 -9.69 -11.67
CA GLY A 419 13.55 -10.15 -10.40
C GLY A 419 14.42 -9.12 -9.64
N VAL A 420 14.56 -7.89 -10.13
CA VAL A 420 15.36 -6.81 -9.51
C VAL A 420 14.71 -6.28 -8.23
N LEU A 421 13.37 -6.30 -8.14
CA LEU A 421 12.66 -5.87 -6.93
C LEU A 421 12.36 -7.06 -6.01
N LYS A 422 13.21 -7.25 -5.00
CA LYS A 422 12.82 -7.91 -3.75
C LYS A 422 12.16 -6.87 -2.85
N SER A 423 10.89 -6.55 -3.09
CA SER A 423 10.20 -5.59 -2.24
C SER A 423 10.00 -6.19 -0.84
N LYS A 424 10.51 -5.49 0.17
CA LYS A 424 10.22 -5.80 1.57
C LYS A 424 8.77 -5.39 1.83
N PHE A 425 7.97 -6.23 2.48
CA PHE A 425 6.65 -5.83 2.96
C PHE A 425 6.74 -4.51 3.73
N ASN A 426 6.02 -3.52 3.23
CA ASN A 426 6.04 -2.14 3.68
C ASN A 426 4.70 -1.47 3.30
N PRO A 427 4.35 -0.30 3.87
CA PRO A 427 3.05 0.29 3.63
C PRO A 427 2.84 0.72 2.17
N GLN A 428 3.91 1.02 1.41
CA GLN A 428 3.79 1.37 -0.01
C GLN A 428 3.38 0.17 -0.88
N THR A 429 3.99 -0.99 -0.64
CA THR A 429 3.67 -2.25 -1.35
C THR A 429 2.26 -2.74 -1.03
N MET A 430 1.81 -2.54 0.21
CA MET A 430 0.43 -2.84 0.59
C MET A 430 -0.57 -1.91 -0.08
N LEU A 431 -0.27 -0.61 -0.12
CA LEU A 431 -1.09 0.39 -0.80
C LEU A 431 -1.27 0.06 -2.27
N TRP A 432 -0.19 -0.31 -2.97
CA TRP A 432 -0.24 -0.76 -4.36
C TRP A 432 -1.11 -1.99 -4.57
N SER A 433 -0.98 -3.00 -3.71
CA SER A 433 -1.81 -4.20 -3.81
C SER A 433 -3.30 -3.88 -3.61
N LEU A 434 -3.62 -3.07 -2.60
CA LEU A 434 -4.99 -2.64 -2.31
C LEU A 434 -5.58 -1.83 -3.47
N GLU A 435 -4.83 -0.85 -3.97
CA GLU A 435 -5.20 -0.01 -5.11
C GLU A 435 -5.46 -0.83 -6.38
N ARG A 436 -4.56 -1.77 -6.73
CA ARG A 436 -4.73 -2.70 -7.85
C ARG A 436 -6.00 -3.50 -7.73
N ASN A 437 -6.20 -4.15 -6.58
CA ASN A 437 -7.30 -5.09 -6.38
C ASN A 437 -8.64 -4.37 -6.44
N ILE A 438 -8.70 -3.16 -5.88
CA ILE A 438 -9.87 -2.28 -6.04
C ILE A 438 -10.06 -1.93 -7.52
N ARG A 439 -9.02 -1.55 -8.25
CA ARG A 439 -9.11 -1.19 -9.66
C ARG A 439 -9.63 -2.34 -10.53
N LEU A 440 -9.16 -3.57 -10.30
CA LEU A 440 -9.72 -4.77 -10.96
C LEU A 440 -11.21 -4.94 -10.68
N ALA A 441 -11.65 -4.60 -9.46
CA ALA A 441 -13.07 -4.63 -9.09
C ALA A 441 -13.89 -3.47 -9.66
N VAL A 442 -13.30 -2.29 -9.85
CA VAL A 442 -13.97 -1.09 -10.38
C VAL A 442 -14.15 -1.19 -11.90
N GLU A 443 -13.10 -1.59 -12.61
CA GLU A 443 -13.09 -1.68 -14.08
C GLU A 443 -13.85 -2.91 -14.61
N ASN A 444 -14.62 -3.56 -13.72
CA ASN A 444 -15.42 -4.75 -13.88
C ASN A 444 -16.16 -4.80 -15.22
N SER A 445 -15.55 -5.49 -16.17
CA SER A 445 -16.01 -5.62 -17.55
C SER A 445 -16.11 -7.09 -17.96
N GLY A 446 -16.18 -7.99 -16.98
CA GLY A 446 -16.31 -9.42 -17.22
C GLY A 446 -17.76 -9.83 -17.50
N ASN A 447 -17.94 -10.60 -18.58
CA ASN A 447 -19.20 -11.22 -18.94
C ASN A 447 -19.02 -12.74 -18.85
N CYS A 448 -19.51 -13.33 -17.76
CA CYS A 448 -19.82 -14.75 -17.71
C CYS A 448 -21.26 -14.89 -18.21
N SER A 449 -21.47 -14.98 -19.53
CA SER A 449 -22.79 -14.91 -20.16
C SER A 449 -23.81 -15.78 -19.41
N THR A 450 -24.94 -15.20 -18.95
CA THR A 450 -26.04 -15.82 -18.17
C THR A 450 -25.77 -16.26 -16.73
N LEU A 451 -24.62 -15.93 -16.13
CA LEU A 451 -24.26 -16.49 -14.81
C LEU A 451 -24.44 -15.50 -13.66
N GLY A 452 -25.53 -15.71 -12.92
CA GLY A 452 -25.56 -15.49 -11.47
C GLY A 452 -24.51 -16.37 -10.74
N PRO A 453 -24.61 -16.56 -9.42
CA PRO A 453 -23.62 -17.32 -8.64
C PRO A 453 -23.51 -18.82 -9.00
N THR A 454 -24.42 -19.35 -9.83
CA THR A 454 -24.52 -20.78 -10.15
C THR A 454 -24.51 -21.01 -11.67
N VAL A 455 -23.69 -21.95 -12.14
CA VAL A 455 -23.70 -22.50 -13.50
C VAL A 455 -24.49 -23.82 -13.48
N GLY A 456 -25.77 -23.81 -13.89
CA GLY A 456 -26.60 -25.03 -14.09
C GLY A 456 -27.99 -24.66 -14.66
N ASN A 457 -28.65 -25.38 -15.57
CA ASN A 457 -28.59 -26.78 -16.05
C ASN A 457 -28.58 -26.84 -17.59
N GLY A 458 -27.65 -27.59 -18.20
CA GLY A 458 -27.82 -28.21 -19.52
C GLY A 458 -27.06 -27.58 -20.70
N ALA A 459 -26.85 -26.28 -20.72
CA ALA A 459 -25.93 -25.64 -21.68
C ALA A 459 -24.72 -25.13 -20.91
N GLY A 460 -23.52 -25.58 -21.27
CA GLY A 460 -22.28 -25.12 -20.62
C GLY A 460 -22.14 -23.58 -20.63
N GLY A 461 -21.35 -23.04 -19.70
CA GLY A 461 -21.10 -21.61 -19.55
C GLY A 461 -19.75 -21.17 -20.13
N ASN A 462 -19.64 -19.87 -20.43
CA ASN A 462 -18.38 -19.22 -20.81
C ASN A 462 -18.16 -17.97 -19.92
N CYS A 463 -16.96 -17.83 -19.38
CA CYS A 463 -16.52 -16.71 -18.55
C CYS A 463 -15.32 -15.99 -19.17
N SER A 464 -15.39 -14.67 -19.31
CA SER A 464 -14.24 -13.81 -19.65
C SER A 464 -14.29 -12.48 -18.89
N GLY A 465 -13.12 -11.94 -18.51
CA GLY A 465 -12.90 -10.58 -18.00
C GLY A 465 -12.62 -10.45 -16.49
N ASP A 466 -12.25 -9.26 -16.02
CA ASP A 466 -11.44 -9.08 -14.80
C ASP A 466 -12.16 -9.24 -13.44
N SER A 467 -13.42 -9.70 -13.43
CA SER A 467 -14.44 -9.50 -12.38
C SER A 467 -14.09 -10.06 -10.98
N VAL A 468 -14.47 -9.30 -9.95
CA VAL A 468 -14.44 -9.67 -8.52
C VAL A 468 -15.80 -10.19 -8.07
N ARG A 469 -15.88 -11.49 -7.80
CA ARG A 469 -17.06 -12.15 -7.20
C ARG A 469 -16.77 -12.55 -5.76
N THR A 470 -17.72 -12.31 -4.87
CA THR A 470 -17.57 -12.61 -3.44
C THR A 470 -18.60 -13.61 -2.91
N SER A 471 -18.93 -14.58 -3.75
CA SER A 471 -19.45 -15.90 -3.40
C SER A 471 -18.94 -16.90 -4.46
N ALA A 472 -18.78 -18.17 -4.09
CA ALA A 472 -18.23 -19.21 -4.96
C ALA A 472 -19.02 -19.37 -6.25
N LEU A 473 -18.32 -19.59 -7.37
CA LEU A 473 -18.96 -20.05 -8.59
C LEU A 473 -19.16 -21.56 -8.51
N ASN A 474 -20.41 -22.03 -8.48
CA ASN A 474 -20.69 -23.47 -8.44
C ASN A 474 -20.99 -24.03 -9.85
N VAL A 475 -20.31 -25.11 -10.23
CA VAL A 475 -20.46 -25.83 -11.51
C VAL A 475 -20.81 -27.29 -11.24
N ALA A 476 -22.05 -27.70 -11.55
CA ALA A 476 -22.51 -29.08 -11.36
C ALA A 476 -23.30 -29.57 -12.59
N GLY A 477 -23.06 -30.82 -13.01
CA GLY A 477 -23.74 -31.45 -14.15
C GLY A 477 -23.57 -30.73 -15.50
N SER A 478 -22.61 -29.80 -15.62
CA SER A 478 -22.41 -28.90 -16.76
C SER A 478 -20.93 -28.59 -16.97
N ALA A 479 -20.58 -27.97 -18.10
CA ALA A 479 -19.23 -27.50 -18.39
C ALA A 479 -19.11 -25.97 -18.29
N LEU A 480 -17.96 -25.47 -17.84
CA LEU A 480 -17.61 -24.06 -17.83
C LEU A 480 -16.24 -23.86 -18.50
N VAL A 481 -16.16 -22.92 -19.45
CA VAL A 481 -14.89 -22.48 -20.05
C VAL A 481 -14.55 -21.07 -19.56
N ILE A 482 -13.35 -20.87 -19.04
CA ILE A 482 -12.82 -19.58 -18.62
C ILE A 482 -11.81 -19.11 -19.68
N ASN A 483 -12.20 -18.09 -20.43
CA ASN A 483 -11.45 -17.54 -21.56
C ASN A 483 -10.66 -16.28 -21.19
N PRO A 484 -9.62 -15.94 -21.97
CA PRO A 484 -8.78 -14.78 -21.70
C PRO A 484 -9.63 -13.52 -21.60
N SER A 485 -9.24 -12.60 -20.72
CA SER A 485 -9.90 -11.30 -20.59
C SER A 485 -9.84 -10.46 -21.88
N GLY A 486 -8.86 -10.75 -22.75
CA GLY A 486 -8.57 -9.96 -23.95
C GLY A 486 -7.99 -8.58 -23.64
N LYS A 487 -7.66 -8.31 -22.37
CA LYS A 487 -7.12 -7.04 -21.89
C LYS A 487 -5.71 -7.23 -21.38
N THR A 488 -4.87 -6.24 -21.67
CA THR A 488 -3.54 -6.12 -21.06
C THR A 488 -3.51 -4.85 -20.22
N PHE A 489 -2.87 -4.92 -19.04
CA PHE A 489 -2.51 -3.72 -18.29
C PHE A 489 -1.11 -3.28 -18.67
N THR A 490 -0.90 -1.98 -18.61
CA THR A 490 0.42 -1.39 -18.68
C THR A 490 1.05 -1.51 -17.29
N GLN A 491 2.07 -2.34 -17.14
CA GLN A 491 2.86 -2.37 -15.91
C GLN A 491 4.04 -1.42 -16.04
N ALA A 492 4.36 -0.71 -14.95
CA ALA A 492 5.62 -0.02 -14.85
C ALA A 492 6.75 -1.05 -14.76
N ASN A 493 7.53 -1.20 -15.81
CA ASN A 493 8.83 -1.84 -15.74
C ASN A 493 9.86 -0.81 -15.35
N ILE A 494 10.58 -1.05 -14.26
CA ILE A 494 11.77 -0.27 -13.94
C ILE A 494 12.94 -0.93 -14.63
N VAL A 495 13.46 -0.27 -15.66
CA VAL A 495 14.77 -0.61 -16.20
C VAL A 495 15.80 0.25 -15.49
N THR A 496 16.77 -0.38 -14.83
CA THR A 496 17.94 0.32 -14.31
C THR A 496 18.81 0.75 -15.49
N ALA A 497 18.93 2.05 -15.75
CA ALA A 497 20.06 2.54 -16.54
C ALA A 497 21.36 2.12 -15.83
N THR A 498 22.33 1.60 -16.58
CA THR A 498 23.56 0.92 -16.13
C THR A 498 24.59 1.80 -15.41
N ASN A 499 24.18 2.74 -14.55
CA ASN A 499 25.09 3.53 -13.72
C ASN A 499 24.82 3.26 -12.22
N ALA A 500 25.23 2.07 -11.78
CA ALA A 500 25.07 1.59 -10.41
C ALA A 500 25.87 2.36 -9.32
N ASN A 501 26.49 3.50 -9.65
CA ASN A 501 27.45 4.19 -8.77
C ASN A 501 27.00 5.57 -8.27
N SER A 502 25.77 6.00 -8.55
CA SER A 502 25.24 7.26 -8.01
C SER A 502 23.90 7.03 -7.31
N TRP A 503 23.88 7.21 -5.99
CA TRP A 503 22.63 7.33 -5.22
C TRP A 503 21.72 8.48 -5.70
N THR A 504 22.26 9.41 -6.50
CA THR A 504 21.59 10.58 -7.09
C THR A 504 20.99 10.35 -8.48
N GLY A 505 20.99 9.11 -9.01
CA GLY A 505 20.62 8.89 -10.40
C GLY A 505 20.08 7.49 -10.68
N PHE A 506 18.96 7.13 -10.06
CA PHE A 506 18.10 6.11 -10.65
C PHE A 506 17.30 6.76 -11.78
N ASP A 507 17.86 6.77 -13.00
CA ASP A 507 17.05 6.89 -14.21
C ASP A 507 16.31 5.56 -14.39
N ALA A 508 15.31 5.35 -13.54
CA ALA A 508 14.32 4.31 -13.70
C ALA A 508 13.39 4.77 -14.82
N ALA A 509 13.67 4.36 -16.05
CA ALA A 509 12.70 4.49 -17.12
C ALA A 509 11.53 3.55 -16.78
N ILE A 510 10.34 4.12 -16.58
CA ILE A 510 9.10 3.35 -16.54
C ILE A 510 8.85 2.90 -17.98
N GLN A 511 9.16 1.65 -18.29
CA GLN A 511 8.72 1.04 -19.54
C GLN A 511 7.36 0.39 -19.32
N ASN A 512 6.44 0.70 -20.21
CA ASN A 512 5.10 0.16 -20.16
C ASN A 512 5.10 -1.22 -20.82
N SER A 513 4.97 -2.30 -20.02
CA SER A 513 4.79 -3.65 -20.56
C SER A 513 3.34 -4.09 -20.48
N PRO A 514 2.77 -4.63 -21.57
CA PRO A 514 1.47 -5.28 -21.52
C PRO A 514 1.57 -6.57 -20.70
N VAL A 515 0.67 -6.72 -19.73
CA VAL A 515 0.50 -7.96 -18.97
C VAL A 515 -0.96 -8.36 -19.03
N ASP A 516 -1.25 -9.61 -19.36
CA ASP A 516 -2.62 -10.12 -19.45
C ASP A 516 -3.37 -9.93 -18.12
N ARG A 517 -4.58 -9.37 -18.18
CA ARG A 517 -5.45 -9.28 -17.00
C ARG A 517 -6.04 -10.63 -16.64
N PRO A 518 -6.28 -10.89 -15.35
CA PRO A 518 -7.01 -12.07 -14.95
C PRO A 518 -8.36 -12.18 -15.62
N SER A 519 -8.68 -13.39 -16.04
CA SER A 519 -9.99 -13.79 -16.55
C SER A 519 -11.01 -13.97 -15.44
N LEU A 520 -10.58 -14.18 -14.19
CA LEU A 520 -11.40 -14.13 -12.98
C LEU A 520 -10.53 -13.76 -11.77
N SER A 521 -11.04 -12.89 -10.90
CA SER A 521 -10.37 -12.49 -9.66
C SER A 521 -11.27 -12.74 -8.44
N PHE A 522 -10.73 -13.34 -7.39
CA PHE A 522 -11.44 -13.63 -6.16
C PHE A 522 -10.71 -12.98 -4.98
N PHE A 523 -11.43 -12.14 -4.23
CA PHE A 523 -10.89 -11.44 -3.06
C PHE A 523 -11.74 -11.71 -1.84
N GLY A 524 -11.14 -12.33 -0.82
CA GLY A 524 -11.78 -12.63 0.45
C GLY A 524 -11.16 -13.82 1.16
N ASN A 525 -11.51 -13.97 2.44
CA ASN A 525 -11.00 -15.03 3.30
C ASN A 525 -11.95 -16.22 3.35
N SER A 526 -11.41 -17.42 3.54
CA SER A 526 -12.16 -18.68 3.56
C SER A 526 -13.07 -18.83 2.34
N LEU A 527 -12.68 -18.24 1.21
CA LEU A 527 -13.45 -18.27 -0.02
C LEU A 527 -13.05 -19.46 -0.87
N THR A 528 -14.02 -20.05 -1.54
CA THR A 528 -13.78 -20.93 -2.67
C THR A 528 -14.11 -20.14 -3.94
N GLY A 529 -13.14 -19.96 -4.84
CA GLY A 529 -13.35 -19.24 -6.10
C GLY A 529 -14.32 -19.99 -7.01
N VAL A 530 -13.91 -21.17 -7.48
CA VAL A 530 -14.72 -22.05 -8.32
C VAL A 530 -14.91 -23.42 -7.66
N THR A 531 -16.15 -23.75 -7.31
CA THR A 531 -16.57 -25.06 -6.80
C THR A 531 -17.05 -25.94 -7.95
N ILE A 532 -16.56 -27.18 -8.02
CA ILE A 532 -16.93 -28.16 -9.04
C ILE A 532 -17.64 -29.33 -8.35
N GLY A 533 -18.96 -29.37 -8.52
CA GLY A 533 -19.85 -30.42 -8.02
C GLY A 533 -19.89 -31.66 -8.94
N ASP A 534 -20.86 -32.53 -8.70
CA ASP A 534 -20.96 -33.84 -9.37
C ASP A 534 -21.01 -33.69 -10.90
N SER A 535 -20.17 -34.46 -11.60
CA SER A 535 -20.01 -34.43 -13.06
C SER A 535 -19.73 -33.05 -13.68
N GLY A 536 -19.39 -32.05 -12.87
CA GLY A 536 -19.05 -30.70 -13.32
C GLY A 536 -17.70 -30.69 -14.02
N LYS A 537 -17.56 -29.87 -15.07
CA LYS A 537 -16.32 -29.73 -15.84
C LYS A 537 -15.91 -28.27 -15.94
N VAL A 538 -14.66 -27.95 -15.62
CA VAL A 538 -14.12 -26.60 -15.77
C VAL A 538 -12.85 -26.64 -16.60
N THR A 539 -12.76 -25.76 -17.61
CA THR A 539 -11.58 -25.58 -18.43
C THR A 539 -11.12 -24.13 -18.36
N LEU A 540 -9.88 -23.90 -17.91
CA LEU A 540 -9.21 -22.60 -17.98
C LEU A 540 -8.36 -22.53 -19.25
N SER A 541 -8.76 -21.74 -20.25
CA SER A 541 -8.04 -21.58 -21.52
C SER A 541 -6.68 -20.87 -21.31
N ASN A 542 -5.70 -21.10 -22.18
CA ASN A 542 -4.49 -20.26 -22.24
C ASN A 542 -4.78 -18.99 -23.07
N PRO A 543 -4.31 -17.77 -22.71
CA PRO A 543 -3.54 -17.39 -21.51
C PRO A 543 -4.38 -16.86 -20.34
N SER A 544 -5.61 -17.34 -20.14
CA SER A 544 -6.47 -16.92 -19.03
C SER A 544 -5.76 -17.03 -17.68
N VAL A 545 -6.04 -16.08 -16.78
CA VAL A 545 -5.52 -16.13 -15.41
C VAL A 545 -6.67 -16.16 -14.41
N VAL A 546 -6.60 -17.07 -13.43
CA VAL A 546 -7.48 -17.06 -12.25
C VAL A 546 -6.66 -16.68 -11.03
N GLU A 547 -7.07 -15.63 -10.33
CA GLU A 547 -6.40 -15.14 -9.13
C GLU A 547 -7.31 -15.25 -7.90
N SER A 548 -6.78 -15.78 -6.80
CA SER A 548 -7.44 -15.84 -5.50
C SER A 548 -6.53 -15.23 -4.44
N THR A 549 -7.02 -14.17 -3.80
CA THR A 549 -6.30 -13.44 -2.75
C THR A 549 -7.11 -13.45 -1.46
N GLY A 550 -6.47 -13.88 -0.38
CA GLY A 550 -7.03 -13.87 0.97
C GLY A 550 -6.39 -14.92 1.87
N VAL A 551 -6.97 -15.18 3.03
CA VAL A 551 -6.48 -16.18 3.97
C VAL A 551 -7.41 -17.41 3.95
N GLY A 552 -6.82 -18.60 3.86
CA GLY A 552 -7.57 -19.86 3.90
C GLY A 552 -8.49 -20.07 2.70
N SER A 553 -8.20 -19.45 1.56
CA SER A 553 -9.04 -19.50 0.37
C SER A 553 -8.56 -20.57 -0.62
N ALA A 554 -9.41 -20.92 -1.59
CA ALA A 554 -9.08 -21.85 -2.67
C ALA A 554 -9.44 -21.23 -4.01
N GLY A 555 -8.55 -21.36 -5.01
CA GLY A 555 -8.85 -20.96 -6.38
C GLY A 555 -9.92 -21.87 -6.99
N PHE A 556 -9.66 -23.19 -6.97
CA PHE A 556 -10.59 -24.23 -7.41
C PHE A 556 -10.79 -25.27 -6.32
N THR A 557 -12.03 -25.73 -6.16
CA THR A 557 -12.37 -26.81 -5.23
C THR A 557 -13.27 -27.83 -5.91
N LEU A 558 -12.81 -29.08 -6.01
CA LEU A 558 -13.60 -30.21 -6.49
C LEU A 558 -14.25 -30.88 -5.28
N THR A 559 -15.58 -30.90 -5.24
CA THR A 559 -16.36 -31.53 -4.15
C THR A 559 -17.23 -32.68 -4.63
N GLY A 560 -17.44 -32.82 -5.95
CA GLY A 560 -18.33 -33.81 -6.51
C GLY A 560 -17.64 -34.99 -7.18
N ASN A 561 -18.40 -36.08 -7.29
CA ASN A 561 -18.04 -37.33 -7.96
C ASN A 561 -17.91 -37.13 -9.48
N GLY A 562 -16.84 -37.67 -10.06
CA GLY A 562 -16.60 -37.59 -11.51
C GLY A 562 -16.41 -36.17 -12.04
N SER A 563 -16.01 -35.23 -11.18
CA SER A 563 -15.69 -33.84 -11.57
C SER A 563 -14.37 -33.77 -12.35
N GLU A 564 -14.28 -32.82 -13.29
CA GLU A 564 -13.08 -32.64 -14.12
C GLU A 564 -12.63 -31.17 -14.12
N LEU A 565 -11.35 -30.93 -13.82
CA LEU A 565 -10.70 -29.63 -13.93
C LEU A 565 -9.55 -29.71 -14.94
N THR A 566 -9.55 -28.85 -15.96
CA THR A 566 -8.46 -28.71 -16.93
C THR A 566 -7.89 -27.31 -16.88
N LEU A 567 -6.60 -27.20 -16.58
CA LEU A 567 -5.86 -25.94 -16.46
C LEU A 567 -4.93 -25.78 -17.67
N GLY A 568 -5.25 -24.79 -18.51
CA GLY A 568 -4.46 -24.33 -19.66
C GLY A 568 -3.69 -23.04 -19.41
N GLY A 569 -4.25 -22.15 -18.59
CA GLY A 569 -3.69 -20.84 -18.26
C GLY A 569 -2.99 -20.78 -16.90
N LYS A 570 -3.00 -19.60 -16.26
CA LYS A 570 -2.34 -19.38 -14.97
C LYS A 570 -3.32 -19.42 -13.80
N VAL A 571 -2.89 -19.97 -12.67
CA VAL A 571 -3.63 -19.90 -11.41
C VAL A 571 -2.73 -19.28 -10.35
N LEU A 572 -3.23 -18.29 -9.63
CA LEU A 572 -2.48 -17.52 -8.65
C LEU A 572 -3.23 -17.53 -7.33
N SER A 573 -2.70 -18.23 -6.35
CA SER A 573 -3.28 -18.31 -5.01
C SER A 573 -2.36 -17.65 -4.00
N MET A 574 -2.88 -16.63 -3.33
CA MET A 574 -2.09 -15.69 -2.55
C MET A 574 -2.66 -15.49 -1.15
N GLY A 575 -1.77 -15.55 -0.16
CA GLY A 575 -2.08 -15.40 1.26
C GLY A 575 -1.94 -16.70 2.05
N ALA A 576 -1.97 -16.60 3.37
CA ALA A 576 -1.70 -17.73 4.25
C ALA A 576 -2.76 -18.82 4.10
N ASN A 577 -2.31 -20.08 4.00
CA ASN A 577 -3.17 -21.27 3.82
C ASN A 577 -4.09 -21.20 2.60
N THR A 578 -3.79 -20.34 1.63
CA THR A 578 -4.54 -20.24 0.39
C THR A 578 -3.96 -21.20 -0.64
N VAL A 579 -4.82 -22.00 -1.26
CA VAL A 579 -4.43 -23.10 -2.16
C VAL A 579 -4.91 -22.82 -3.59
N ALA A 580 -4.17 -23.29 -4.58
CA ALA A 580 -4.52 -23.15 -5.99
C ALA A 580 -5.66 -24.10 -6.36
N VAL A 581 -5.52 -25.37 -6.00
CA VAL A 581 -6.50 -26.42 -6.28
C VAL A 581 -6.67 -27.28 -5.04
N GLN A 582 -7.91 -27.53 -4.66
CA GLN A 582 -8.29 -28.44 -3.60
C GLN A 582 -9.24 -29.51 -4.15
N VAL A 583 -8.96 -30.77 -3.86
CA VAL A 583 -9.88 -31.88 -4.13
C VAL A 583 -10.34 -32.43 -2.78
N MET A 584 -11.65 -32.39 -2.55
CA MET A 584 -12.28 -32.88 -1.33
C MET A 584 -13.17 -34.08 -1.66
N ASN A 585 -12.97 -35.19 -0.95
CA ASN A 585 -13.87 -36.34 -0.87
C ASN A 585 -14.62 -36.70 -2.17
N SER A 586 -14.01 -37.54 -2.99
CA SER A 586 -14.68 -38.17 -4.13
C SER A 586 -14.82 -39.68 -3.93
N ALA A 587 -16.04 -40.20 -4.09
CA ALA A 587 -16.34 -41.63 -4.15
C ALA A 587 -16.14 -42.21 -5.55
N VAL A 588 -16.19 -41.36 -6.59
CA VAL A 588 -15.97 -41.73 -8.01
C VAL A 588 -14.85 -40.88 -8.58
N SER A 589 -13.79 -41.53 -9.08
CA SER A 589 -12.57 -40.87 -9.54
C SER A 589 -12.80 -39.56 -10.31
N SER A 590 -12.36 -38.45 -9.71
CA SER A 590 -12.33 -37.13 -10.35
C SER A 590 -11.02 -36.93 -11.12
N LYS A 591 -10.95 -35.90 -11.96
CA LYS A 591 -9.73 -35.61 -12.76
C LYS A 591 -9.26 -34.17 -12.62
N VAL A 592 -7.95 -33.99 -12.49
CA VAL A 592 -7.29 -32.69 -12.60
C VAL A 592 -6.18 -32.80 -13.63
N ASN A 593 -6.25 -31.99 -14.69
CA ASN A 593 -5.26 -31.94 -15.76
C ASN A 593 -4.58 -30.56 -15.75
N VAL A 594 -3.29 -30.52 -15.43
CA VAL A 594 -2.43 -29.33 -15.56
C VAL A 594 -1.64 -29.47 -16.85
N SER A 595 -2.10 -28.80 -17.91
CA SER A 595 -1.47 -28.90 -19.24
C SER A 595 -0.06 -28.30 -19.27
N ASN A 596 0.70 -28.61 -20.32
CA ASN A 596 2.06 -28.09 -20.52
C ASN A 596 2.15 -26.56 -20.65
N THR A 597 1.05 -25.86 -20.93
CA THR A 597 1.01 -24.39 -20.98
C THR A 597 0.65 -23.76 -19.63
N ALA A 598 0.20 -24.56 -18.66
CA ALA A 598 -0.26 -24.03 -17.39
C ALA A 598 0.88 -23.67 -16.44
N ASN A 599 0.67 -22.58 -15.69
CA ASN A 599 1.55 -22.16 -14.59
C ASN A 599 0.71 -21.90 -13.33
N ILE A 600 0.93 -22.72 -12.31
CA ILE A 600 0.18 -22.70 -11.06
C ILE A 600 1.06 -22.15 -9.96
N GLN A 601 0.74 -20.98 -9.42
CA GLN A 601 1.35 -20.44 -8.20
C GLN A 601 0.45 -20.74 -7.00
N GLY A 602 0.94 -21.56 -6.08
CA GLY A 602 0.21 -22.02 -4.91
C GLY A 602 0.11 -23.55 -4.81
N ASP A 603 -0.29 -24.03 -3.63
CA ASP A 603 -0.32 -25.47 -3.34
C ASP A 603 -1.51 -26.17 -4.01
N ILE A 604 -1.32 -27.43 -4.39
CA ILE A 604 -2.38 -28.35 -4.84
C ILE A 604 -2.58 -29.39 -3.73
N VAL A 605 -3.80 -29.47 -3.18
CA VAL A 605 -4.13 -30.39 -2.09
C VAL A 605 -5.14 -31.43 -2.56
N LEU A 606 -4.74 -32.71 -2.49
CA LEU A 606 -5.45 -33.83 -3.11
C LEU A 606 -5.95 -34.81 -2.05
N SER A 607 -7.26 -35.08 -2.04
CA SER A 607 -7.88 -36.12 -1.20
C SER A 607 -8.93 -36.89 -2.00
N GLY A 608 -9.37 -38.04 -1.47
CA GLY A 608 -10.34 -38.91 -2.13
C GLY A 608 -9.79 -39.69 -3.33
N ASP A 609 -10.69 -40.18 -4.18
CA ASP A 609 -10.35 -40.84 -5.44
C ASP A 609 -10.18 -39.79 -6.56
N VAL A 610 -8.94 -39.58 -7.01
CA VAL A 610 -8.63 -38.58 -8.04
C VAL A 610 -7.42 -39.00 -8.87
N THR A 611 -7.51 -38.81 -10.18
CA THR A 611 -6.38 -38.88 -11.09
C THR A 611 -5.91 -37.46 -11.44
N VAL A 612 -4.63 -37.19 -11.21
CA VAL A 612 -4.00 -35.90 -11.49
C VAL A 612 -2.89 -36.07 -12.50
N GLN A 613 -2.99 -35.37 -13.62
CA GLN A 613 -1.98 -35.30 -14.67
C GLN A 613 -1.31 -33.92 -14.61
N ILE A 614 0.01 -33.87 -14.38
CA ILE A 614 0.78 -32.62 -14.33
C ILE A 614 1.84 -32.62 -15.43
N ASP A 615 1.58 -31.88 -16.50
CA ASP A 615 2.52 -31.66 -17.61
C ASP A 615 3.06 -30.21 -17.63
N GLY A 616 2.40 -29.29 -16.91
CA GLY A 616 2.83 -27.89 -16.75
C GLY A 616 3.72 -27.62 -15.54
N GLN A 617 3.73 -26.36 -15.10
CA GLN A 617 4.50 -25.91 -13.93
C GLN A 617 3.60 -25.68 -12.71
N VAL A 618 4.04 -26.17 -11.56
CA VAL A 618 3.47 -25.89 -10.23
C VAL A 618 4.54 -25.26 -9.34
N ASP A 619 4.40 -23.96 -9.12
CA ASP A 619 5.13 -23.16 -8.15
C ASP A 619 4.48 -23.22 -6.77
N GLY A 620 4.57 -24.42 -6.18
CA GLY A 620 3.95 -24.77 -4.91
C GLY A 620 4.17 -26.24 -4.58
N LYS A 621 3.60 -26.70 -3.47
CA LYS A 621 3.61 -28.11 -3.06
C LYS A 621 2.44 -28.86 -3.69
N VAL A 622 2.64 -30.15 -3.92
CA VAL A 622 1.54 -31.09 -4.19
C VAL A 622 1.36 -31.97 -2.97
N VAL A 623 0.27 -31.78 -2.22
CA VAL A 623 0.00 -32.44 -0.95
C VAL A 623 -0.99 -33.59 -1.15
N ILE A 624 -0.58 -34.80 -0.78
CA ILE A 624 -1.36 -36.03 -0.88
C ILE A 624 -1.98 -36.36 0.49
N ASN A 625 -3.30 -36.28 0.59
CA ASN A 625 -4.11 -36.51 1.79
C ASN A 625 -5.02 -37.75 1.66
N GLY A 626 -4.50 -38.86 1.13
CA GLY A 626 -5.27 -40.09 0.98
C GLY A 626 -4.45 -41.22 0.33
N THR A 627 -5.11 -42.33 0.02
CA THR A 627 -4.49 -43.53 -0.57
C THR A 627 -4.92 -43.82 -2.02
N LYS A 628 -5.92 -43.08 -2.52
CA LYS A 628 -6.51 -43.24 -3.85
C LYS A 628 -6.15 -42.13 -4.84
N VAL A 629 -5.12 -41.35 -4.53
CA VAL A 629 -4.61 -40.30 -5.42
C VAL A 629 -3.67 -40.94 -6.43
N LYS A 630 -4.03 -40.89 -7.71
CA LYS A 630 -3.15 -41.32 -8.82
C LYS A 630 -2.48 -40.09 -9.43
N LEU A 631 -1.15 -40.04 -9.39
CA LEU A 631 -0.38 -38.90 -9.91
C LEU A 631 0.45 -39.29 -11.13
N LEU A 632 0.35 -38.52 -12.20
CA LEU A 632 0.95 -38.76 -13.51
C LEU A 632 1.53 -37.47 -14.10
N GLY A 633 2.36 -37.61 -15.13
CA GLY A 633 2.83 -36.51 -15.97
C GLY A 633 4.33 -36.29 -15.94
N SER A 634 4.77 -35.24 -16.63
CA SER A 634 6.19 -34.91 -16.85
C SER A 634 6.55 -33.46 -16.53
N GLY A 635 5.63 -32.73 -15.88
CA GLY A 635 5.77 -31.34 -15.52
C GLY A 635 6.76 -31.07 -14.38
N LYS A 636 6.81 -29.81 -13.94
CA LYS A 636 7.72 -29.32 -12.90
C LYS A 636 6.95 -28.93 -11.64
N ILE A 637 7.42 -29.36 -10.48
CA ILE A 637 6.86 -29.01 -9.16
C ILE A 637 7.98 -28.44 -8.29
N THR A 638 7.94 -27.16 -7.95
CA THR A 638 9.04 -26.53 -7.19
C THR A 638 8.98 -26.80 -5.69
N GLY A 639 7.79 -26.95 -5.10
CA GLY A 639 7.60 -27.24 -3.67
C GLY A 639 7.62 -28.73 -3.31
N CYS A 640 7.78 -29.59 -4.32
CA CYS A 640 7.74 -31.04 -4.24
C CYS A 640 6.45 -31.68 -3.74
N ILE A 641 6.39 -33.01 -3.85
CA ILE A 641 5.27 -33.84 -3.41
C ILE A 641 5.42 -34.11 -1.91
N GLN A 642 4.35 -33.85 -1.15
CA GLN A 642 4.28 -34.08 0.30
C GLN A 642 3.16 -35.06 0.62
N TYR A 643 3.38 -35.90 1.63
CA TYR A 643 2.42 -36.91 2.07
C TYR A 643 1.96 -36.59 3.48
N ALA A 644 0.64 -36.52 3.69
CA ALA A 644 0.11 -36.56 5.04
C ALA A 644 0.35 -37.94 5.68
N THR A 645 0.26 -38.00 7.00
CA THR A 645 0.43 -39.25 7.76
C THR A 645 -0.54 -40.32 7.25
N GLY A 646 0.00 -41.47 6.82
CA GLY A 646 -0.77 -42.59 6.29
C GLY A 646 -1.24 -42.45 4.83
N ALA A 647 -0.88 -41.36 4.14
CA ALA A 647 -1.17 -41.19 2.73
C ALA A 647 -0.17 -41.93 1.83
N THR A 648 -0.66 -42.46 0.71
CA THR A 648 0.15 -43.12 -0.33
C THR A 648 -0.42 -42.82 -1.71
N LEU A 649 0.42 -42.86 -2.74
CA LEU A 649 -0.08 -42.82 -4.11
C LEU A 649 -0.77 -44.14 -4.47
N ALA A 650 -1.81 -44.04 -5.30
CA ALA A 650 -2.49 -45.18 -5.88
C ALA A 650 -1.57 -45.90 -6.90
N ALA A 651 -1.83 -47.19 -7.11
CA ALA A 651 -1.11 -48.00 -8.07
C ALA A 651 -1.15 -47.41 -9.48
N GLY A 652 -0.02 -47.52 -10.20
CA GLY A 652 0.13 -46.97 -11.55
C GLY A 652 0.36 -45.46 -11.60
N SER A 653 0.67 -44.82 -10.47
CA SER A 653 1.23 -43.47 -10.46
C SER A 653 2.63 -43.45 -11.07
N MET A 654 2.97 -42.40 -11.80
CA MET A 654 4.25 -42.24 -12.51
C MET A 654 4.85 -40.88 -12.16
N THR A 655 5.60 -40.84 -11.06
CA THR A 655 6.17 -39.59 -10.52
C THR A 655 7.64 -39.37 -10.89
N THR A 656 8.33 -40.39 -11.41
CA THR A 656 9.75 -40.32 -11.78
C THR A 656 10.02 -39.34 -12.93
N ALA A 657 9.00 -39.04 -13.74
CA ALA A 657 9.08 -38.06 -14.81
C ALA A 657 8.75 -36.63 -14.33
N LEU A 658 8.25 -36.44 -13.11
CA LEU A 658 7.99 -35.12 -12.54
C LEU A 658 9.28 -34.54 -11.98
N THR A 659 9.64 -33.35 -12.43
CA THR A 659 10.86 -32.68 -11.97
C THR A 659 10.62 -31.99 -10.63
N CYS A 660 11.40 -32.38 -9.62
CA CYS A 660 11.37 -31.86 -8.25
C CYS A 660 12.79 -31.39 -7.88
N PRO A 661 12.97 -30.24 -7.22
CA PRO A 661 14.25 -29.95 -6.57
C PRO A 661 14.55 -31.03 -5.52
N ASP A 662 15.70 -31.69 -5.60
CA ASP A 662 16.14 -32.68 -4.62
C ASP A 662 16.22 -32.06 -3.21
N VAL A 663 15.16 -32.19 -2.42
CA VAL A 663 15.24 -31.95 -0.98
C VAL A 663 15.80 -33.22 -0.38
N GLN A 664 17.11 -33.22 -0.13
CA GLN A 664 17.81 -34.15 0.75
C GLN A 664 16.96 -34.43 1.99
N VAL A 665 16.33 -35.61 2.03
CA VAL A 665 15.72 -36.16 3.24
C VAL A 665 16.88 -36.56 4.16
N LYS A 666 17.46 -35.58 4.87
CA LYS A 666 18.23 -35.91 6.08
C LYS A 666 17.22 -36.29 7.15
N ALA A 667 17.04 -37.60 7.32
CA ALA A 667 16.43 -38.16 8.51
C ALA A 667 17.12 -37.54 9.74
N ASN A 668 16.31 -36.95 10.62
CA ASN A 668 16.74 -36.44 11.92
C ASN A 668 17.28 -37.60 12.77
N ALA A 669 18.58 -37.84 12.74
CA ALA A 669 19.27 -38.50 13.84
C ALA A 669 19.41 -37.45 14.95
N VAL A 670 18.56 -37.56 15.98
CA VAL A 670 18.69 -36.81 17.23
C VAL A 670 20.10 -37.05 17.80
N LYS A 671 20.95 -36.02 17.78
CA LYS A 671 22.15 -35.97 18.63
C LYS A 671 21.86 -35.04 19.82
N PRO A 672 22.19 -35.45 21.05
CA PRO A 672 21.88 -34.68 22.24
C PRO A 672 22.63 -33.36 22.27
N SER A 673 21.95 -32.32 22.76
CA SER A 673 22.44 -30.96 22.90
C SER A 673 23.70 -30.91 23.76
N ARG A 674 24.79 -30.37 23.19
CA ARG A 674 25.87 -29.79 23.99
C ARG A 674 25.53 -28.34 24.27
N LYS A 675 25.34 -28.03 25.56
CA LYS A 675 25.33 -26.67 26.09
C LYS A 675 26.61 -25.94 25.65
N THR A 676 26.46 -24.76 25.08
CA THR A 676 27.55 -23.77 25.00
C THR A 676 27.03 -22.41 25.48
N SER A 677 27.78 -21.86 26.41
CA SER A 677 27.58 -20.67 27.24
C SER A 677 27.52 -19.37 26.41
N PRO A 678 26.90 -18.30 26.93
CA PRO A 678 26.94 -16.98 26.29
C PRO A 678 28.30 -16.33 26.50
N GLN A 679 28.98 -15.93 25.42
CA GLN A 679 30.09 -14.98 25.49
C GLN A 679 29.57 -13.58 25.19
N LEU A 680 29.73 -12.70 26.19
CA LEU A 680 29.68 -11.26 26.06
C LEU A 680 30.73 -10.77 25.07
N TRP A 681 30.38 -9.79 24.24
CA TRP A 681 31.35 -8.90 23.61
C TRP A 681 30.90 -7.46 23.80
N PHE A 682 31.70 -6.74 24.59
CA PHE A 682 31.81 -5.29 24.59
C PHE A 682 32.62 -4.89 23.34
N TYR A 683 32.14 -3.89 22.60
CA TYR A 683 32.82 -2.61 22.32
C TYR A 683 31.95 -1.78 21.37
#